data_AF-A0A6V8DXR2-F1
#
_entry.id   AF-A0A6V8DXR2-F1
#
_cell.length_a   1.000
_cell.length_b   1.000
_cell.length_c   1.000
_cell.angle_alpha   90.00
_cell.angle_beta   90.00
_cell.angle_gamma   90.00
#
_symmetry.space_group_name_H-M   'P 1'
#
loop_
_entity.id
_entity.type
_entity.pdbx_description
1 polymer ?
#
loop_
_entity_poly.entity_id
_entity_poly.type
_entity_poly.pdbx_seq_one_letter_code
_entity_poly.pdbx_strand_id
1 'polypeptide(L)'
;MSKHEQPPMRERALLLVCLMFFSTLSTSTAVPEEDMNFQPTHSGVDYPVGYVDFDQQEGTFEADHRLVYPALQSGEEQEMAGNGPFPWVLLLIDENESPDNYMLISTRIAQRGTMVYIHTELNSETNPTWQSLIESILDVQSWMNAANQTNDVVLGMFGSVDEKHWGLIGHGYGATWASNVYINWDNLVTDGTLEPPRALVGLAMQVESVQDPIISSGAMPNVALYITGSADEVAPATENVIPVLENVDGLAWQILHSLGANHYQYQDTSSFLENFNDGDASLTQEEQIDHAMDHILPYFDLTLRGDHSKFREAFNRENNLYSSSDSNGYVDELLDDAKLIRITNVTSLNGTIFSPQDNAEFDALWSMRNGDVYADLPSEWTVEGHCLLDNVTTFQATIVNQNVSCTVPMEGIAPGPHELRLVVSVEGGTGFASFDFNRTNDPIEFVEPLPEFIVPQRGSVVLNASEIASDPDGQSVRILNATVLENASHFNVVIHPDQSSVTLYHSLDEEWEGTTRIELDLEADGEILDQANVTLLGRVLPINDQIIQLSTIGQQTLIEDGESILLPYLDYFEDPEQQPLTVLINGESEGVGGLIEWNVSNDLPLIEFTPLPNASGAEVLQLSISDGYNTPLIADVPLRIEAVDDEFVVDETAWSLSMKEEETLLVDLTAFAYDVDGDTLTWSVESAGSSKAMAALSGQELLVSALLDEWGTDAGWWLNVTDGSVVFSKILNISIEPLPDRPVLSNASVEQTDDSHLSIAWTWADADGGEMDVILRLNGNEVEGIRTCDATGFCSEILEVNLQPADILNIDIIAKDSSFADVSTRVQYFVAEGQSSSTITDETDSGSGNILIAALIIVPLFAAVCWLLLQFKKPPEEPDLESSSGGLLARVEARLNES
;
A
#
# COMPACT_ATOMS: atom_id res chain seq x y z
N MET A 1 15.92 -50.51 -43.61
CA MET A 1 15.01 -51.53 -43.04
C MET A 1 14.51 -50.98 -41.72
N SER A 2 13.22 -50.98 -41.37
CA SER A 2 12.07 -51.51 -42.11
C SER A 2 11.18 -50.39 -42.70
N LYS A 3 10.16 -50.77 -43.48
CA LYS A 3 8.96 -49.94 -43.71
C LYS A 3 7.84 -50.48 -42.82
N HIS A 4 7.03 -49.60 -42.26
CA HIS A 4 5.66 -49.92 -41.86
C HIS A 4 4.72 -49.11 -42.75
N GLU A 5 3.69 -49.77 -43.24
CA GLU A 5 2.61 -49.16 -44.03
C GLU A 5 1.41 -49.02 -43.11
N GLN A 6 0.85 -47.82 -43.00
CA GLN A 6 -0.41 -47.60 -42.28
C GLN A 6 -1.58 -48.07 -43.16
N PRO A 7 -2.61 -48.72 -42.59
CA PRO A 7 -3.83 -49.06 -43.33
C PRO A 7 -4.66 -47.80 -43.63
N PRO A 8 -5.41 -47.77 -44.75
CA PRO A 8 -6.16 -46.58 -45.16
C PRO A 8 -7.40 -46.32 -44.28
N MET A 9 -7.67 -45.04 -43.98
CA MET A 9 -8.74 -44.57 -43.10
C MET A 9 -10.16 -45.11 -43.41
N ARG A 10 -10.40 -45.58 -44.63
CA ARG A 10 -11.71 -46.02 -45.12
C ARG A 10 -12.32 -47.18 -44.31
N GLU A 11 -11.49 -48.06 -43.77
CA GLU A 11 -11.96 -49.19 -42.95
C GLU A 11 -12.39 -48.73 -41.55
N ARG A 12 -11.69 -47.73 -40.96
CA ARG A 12 -12.11 -47.11 -39.69
C ARG A 12 -13.44 -46.39 -39.82
N ALA A 13 -13.66 -45.65 -40.91
CA ALA A 13 -14.92 -44.95 -41.15
C ALA A 13 -16.12 -45.91 -41.29
N LEU A 14 -15.95 -47.05 -41.96
CA LEU A 14 -16.98 -48.09 -42.05
C LEU A 14 -17.28 -48.73 -40.69
N LEU A 15 -16.26 -48.94 -39.85
CA LEU A 15 -16.43 -49.51 -38.52
C LEU A 15 -17.13 -48.53 -37.56
N LEU A 16 -16.84 -47.22 -37.66
CA LEU A 16 -17.56 -46.16 -36.93
C LEU A 16 -19.04 -46.09 -37.33
N VAL A 17 -19.36 -46.15 -38.63
CA VAL A 17 -20.75 -46.11 -39.11
C VAL A 17 -21.52 -47.37 -38.68
N CYS A 18 -20.87 -48.53 -38.61
CA CYS A 18 -21.50 -49.72 -38.02
C CYS A 18 -21.78 -49.55 -36.51
N LEU A 19 -20.85 -48.96 -35.74
CA LEU A 19 -21.06 -48.67 -34.31
C LEU A 19 -22.23 -47.70 -34.09
N MET A 20 -22.29 -46.60 -34.85
CA MET A 20 -23.40 -45.65 -34.81
C MET A 20 -24.76 -46.25 -35.20
N PHE A 21 -24.79 -47.37 -35.93
CA PHE A 21 -26.02 -48.11 -36.24
C PHE A 21 -26.43 -49.13 -35.17
N PHE A 22 -25.52 -49.47 -34.24
CA PHE A 22 -25.86 -50.30 -33.07
C PHE A 22 -26.32 -49.45 -31.88
N SER A 23 -25.90 -48.19 -31.76
CA SER A 23 -26.27 -47.29 -30.66
C SER A 23 -27.67 -46.66 -30.77
N THR A 24 -28.49 -47.05 -31.75
CA THR A 24 -29.85 -46.50 -31.96
C THR A 24 -30.97 -47.54 -31.79
N LEU A 25 -30.70 -48.64 -31.08
CA LEU A 25 -31.66 -49.72 -30.80
C LEU A 25 -31.65 -50.14 -29.32
N SER A 26 -31.62 -49.17 -28.41
CA SER A 26 -31.97 -49.37 -27.00
C SER A 26 -33.47 -49.60 -26.87
N THR A 27 -33.93 -50.81 -27.22
CA THR A 27 -35.32 -51.24 -26.97
C THR A 27 -35.44 -51.78 -25.55
N SER A 28 -35.35 -50.89 -24.56
CA SER A 28 -35.85 -51.22 -23.22
C SER A 28 -37.36 -51.45 -23.33
N THR A 29 -37.81 -52.63 -22.93
CA THR A 29 -39.22 -52.86 -22.57
C THR A 29 -39.52 -51.98 -21.36
N ALA A 30 -40.57 -51.17 -21.43
CA ALA A 30 -40.92 -50.29 -20.32
C ALA A 30 -41.28 -51.13 -19.09
N VAL A 31 -40.56 -50.88 -17.98
CA VAL A 31 -40.91 -51.38 -16.65
C VAL A 31 -42.32 -50.87 -16.31
N PRO A 32 -43.20 -51.69 -15.70
CA PRO A 32 -44.54 -51.24 -15.34
C PRO A 32 -44.47 -50.09 -14.33
N GLU A 33 -45.32 -49.07 -14.52
CA GLU A 33 -45.52 -48.04 -13.50
C GLU A 33 -46.08 -48.66 -12.22
N GLU A 34 -45.53 -48.25 -11.08
CA GLU A 34 -45.98 -48.70 -9.76
C GLU A 34 -47.47 -48.39 -9.54
N ASP A 35 -48.22 -49.43 -9.19
CA ASP A 35 -49.59 -49.29 -8.72
C ASP A 35 -49.62 -48.46 -7.44
N MET A 36 -50.55 -47.51 -7.36
CA MET A 36 -50.64 -46.56 -6.25
C MET A 36 -51.69 -47.00 -5.21
N ASN A 37 -52.41 -48.10 -5.46
CA ASN A 37 -53.50 -48.60 -4.64
C ASN A 37 -53.00 -49.46 -3.45
N PHE A 38 -52.11 -48.88 -2.65
CA PHE A 38 -51.54 -49.50 -1.45
C PHE A 38 -52.59 -49.83 -0.38
N GLN A 39 -52.36 -50.91 0.40
CA GLN A 39 -53.21 -51.29 1.52
C GLN A 39 -52.77 -50.60 2.81
N PRO A 40 -53.68 -50.01 3.61
CA PRO A 40 -53.31 -49.14 4.74
C PRO A 40 -52.57 -49.87 5.87
N THR A 41 -51.68 -49.13 6.53
CA THR A 41 -50.88 -49.55 7.69
C THR A 41 -51.70 -50.13 8.83
N HIS A 42 -51.32 -51.32 9.32
CA HIS A 42 -52.00 -51.96 10.44
C HIS A 42 -51.63 -51.30 11.77
N SER A 43 -52.58 -50.53 12.29
CA SER A 43 -52.54 -49.82 13.57
C SER A 43 -53.52 -50.39 14.62
N GLY A 44 -54.06 -51.58 14.35
CA GLY A 44 -54.97 -52.29 15.26
C GLY A 44 -54.25 -53.09 16.35
N VAL A 45 -54.98 -54.01 16.99
CA VAL A 45 -54.35 -55.11 17.74
C VAL A 45 -53.83 -56.16 16.75
N ASP A 46 -52.79 -56.89 17.14
CA ASP A 46 -52.17 -57.92 16.29
C ASP A 46 -53.17 -59.00 15.86
N TYR A 47 -53.00 -59.50 14.63
CA TYR A 47 -53.79 -60.62 14.14
C TYR A 47 -53.38 -61.92 14.84
N PRO A 48 -54.35 -62.81 15.13
CA PRO A 48 -54.07 -64.24 15.21
C PRO A 48 -53.38 -64.71 13.92
N VAL A 49 -52.46 -65.67 14.03
CA VAL A 49 -51.62 -66.09 12.88
C VAL A 49 -51.93 -67.53 12.49
N GLY A 50 -52.36 -67.70 11.24
CA GLY A 50 -52.54 -68.99 10.61
C GLY A 50 -51.28 -69.42 9.87
N TYR A 51 -51.14 -70.73 9.66
CA TYR A 51 -50.17 -71.28 8.70
C TYR A 51 -50.75 -72.47 7.93
N VAL A 52 -50.13 -72.82 6.81
CA VAL A 52 -50.44 -74.02 6.00
C VAL A 52 -49.19 -74.48 5.26
N ASP A 53 -49.04 -75.79 5.15
CA ASP A 53 -47.91 -76.45 4.47
C ASP A 53 -48.39 -77.13 3.18
N PHE A 54 -47.58 -77.07 2.11
CA PHE A 54 -47.99 -77.56 0.80
C PHE A 54 -46.82 -77.89 -0.13
N ASP A 55 -47.09 -78.79 -1.07
CA ASP A 55 -46.19 -79.16 -2.17
C ASP A 55 -46.50 -78.34 -3.43
N GLN A 56 -45.47 -77.89 -4.16
CA GLN A 56 -45.65 -77.43 -5.55
C GLN A 56 -45.68 -78.58 -6.58
N GLN A 57 -45.30 -79.81 -6.20
CA GLN A 57 -45.30 -80.99 -7.10
C GLN A 57 -46.07 -82.17 -6.50
N GLU A 58 -47.05 -82.73 -7.24
CA GLU A 58 -47.82 -83.89 -6.78
C GLU A 58 -46.93 -85.16 -6.63
N GLY A 59 -46.47 -85.47 -5.41
CA GLY A 59 -45.91 -86.80 -5.08
C GLY A 59 -44.70 -86.85 -4.14
N THR A 60 -44.30 -85.74 -3.54
CA THR A 60 -43.37 -85.64 -2.41
C THR A 60 -43.95 -86.31 -1.14
N PHE A 61 -43.13 -86.43 -0.08
CA PHE A 61 -43.50 -87.10 1.19
C PHE A 61 -43.33 -86.22 2.43
N GLU A 62 -42.67 -85.07 2.27
CA GLU A 62 -42.52 -83.98 3.25
C GLU A 62 -42.97 -82.72 2.51
N ALA A 63 -43.61 -81.78 3.20
CA ALA A 63 -44.21 -80.60 2.58
C ALA A 63 -43.15 -79.51 2.42
N ASP A 64 -42.81 -79.21 1.16
CA ASP A 64 -41.63 -78.41 0.82
C ASP A 64 -41.79 -76.90 1.09
N HIS A 65 -43.01 -76.37 1.15
CA HIS A 65 -43.27 -74.93 1.35
C HIS A 65 -44.31 -74.64 2.45
N ARG A 66 -44.25 -73.44 3.03
CA ARG A 66 -45.21 -72.93 4.02
C ARG A 66 -45.71 -71.53 3.65
N LEU A 67 -46.97 -71.24 3.97
CA LEU A 67 -47.53 -69.88 3.98
C LEU A 67 -47.99 -69.55 5.40
N VAL A 68 -47.50 -68.43 5.95
CA VAL A 68 -47.89 -67.86 7.25
C VAL A 68 -48.68 -66.58 7.02
N TYR A 69 -49.84 -66.41 7.64
CA TYR A 69 -50.81 -65.38 7.26
C TYR A 69 -51.68 -64.84 8.41
N PRO A 70 -52.24 -63.61 8.27
CA PRO A 70 -53.23 -63.07 9.20
C PRO A 70 -54.52 -63.91 9.20
N ALA A 71 -54.97 -64.37 10.37
CA ALA A 71 -56.10 -65.29 10.52
C ALA A 71 -57.12 -64.83 11.59
N LEU A 72 -58.30 -65.46 11.59
CA LEU A 72 -59.34 -65.22 12.60
C LEU A 72 -59.03 -65.90 13.96
N GLN A 73 -58.21 -66.95 13.94
CA GLN A 73 -57.70 -67.71 15.09
C GLN A 73 -56.29 -68.21 14.75
N SER A 74 -55.41 -68.41 15.74
CA SER A 74 -54.04 -68.86 15.48
C SER A 74 -53.96 -70.38 15.31
N GLY A 75 -53.16 -70.85 14.35
CA GLY A 75 -52.83 -72.27 14.14
C GLY A 75 -52.85 -72.73 12.69
N GLU A 76 -52.65 -74.03 12.50
CA GLU A 76 -52.71 -74.73 11.20
C GLU A 76 -54.11 -74.65 10.56
N GLU A 77 -54.19 -74.45 9.24
CA GLU A 77 -55.43 -74.43 8.43
C GLU A 77 -56.55 -73.48 8.95
N GLN A 78 -56.23 -72.38 9.65
CA GLN A 78 -57.24 -71.46 10.17
C GLN A 78 -57.79 -70.50 9.11
N GLU A 79 -59.04 -70.06 9.28
CA GLU A 79 -59.70 -69.13 8.36
C GLU A 79 -58.98 -67.76 8.35
N MET A 80 -58.62 -67.28 7.16
CA MET A 80 -57.87 -66.04 6.95
C MET A 80 -58.66 -64.81 7.41
N ALA A 81 -57.96 -63.77 7.88
CA ALA A 81 -58.59 -62.54 8.35
C ALA A 81 -59.28 -61.79 7.19
N GLY A 82 -60.61 -61.73 7.21
CA GLY A 82 -61.44 -61.17 6.13
C GLY A 82 -61.42 -59.64 5.96
N ASN A 83 -60.28 -59.00 6.20
CA ASN A 83 -60.05 -57.56 6.05
C ASN A 83 -58.76 -57.21 5.27
N GLY A 84 -58.27 -58.16 4.47
CA GLY A 84 -57.29 -57.89 3.42
C GLY A 84 -57.88 -57.11 2.22
N PRO A 85 -57.19 -57.06 1.08
CA PRO A 85 -55.99 -57.84 0.77
C PRO A 85 -54.77 -57.47 1.63
N PHE A 86 -53.85 -58.43 1.80
CA PHE A 86 -52.61 -58.23 2.52
C PHE A 86 -51.40 -58.33 1.57
N PRO A 87 -50.40 -57.44 1.67
CA PRO A 87 -49.11 -57.64 1.02
C PRO A 87 -48.44 -58.90 1.55
N TRP A 88 -47.47 -59.42 0.80
CA TRP A 88 -46.76 -60.64 1.16
C TRP A 88 -45.27 -60.52 0.87
N VAL A 89 -44.46 -61.28 1.60
CA VAL A 89 -43.03 -61.43 1.33
C VAL A 89 -42.66 -62.88 1.10
N LEU A 90 -41.72 -63.09 0.18
CA LEU A 90 -41.06 -64.37 -0.02
C LEU A 90 -39.81 -64.44 0.87
N LEU A 91 -39.82 -65.36 1.82
CA LEU A 91 -38.70 -65.72 2.67
C LEU A 91 -37.87 -66.81 2.00
N LEU A 92 -36.62 -66.48 1.67
CA LEU A 92 -35.58 -67.41 1.25
C LEU A 92 -34.71 -67.79 2.45
N ILE A 93 -34.75 -69.07 2.83
CA ILE A 93 -34.05 -69.61 4.00
C ILE A 93 -32.61 -70.03 3.66
N ASP A 94 -31.80 -70.30 4.69
CA ASP A 94 -30.40 -70.70 4.52
C ASP A 94 -30.22 -72.18 4.09
N GLU A 95 -28.99 -72.58 3.73
CA GLU A 95 -28.69 -73.98 3.39
C GLU A 95 -28.76 -74.91 4.61
N ASN A 96 -29.38 -76.09 4.43
CA ASN A 96 -29.65 -77.14 5.43
C ASN A 96 -30.79 -76.84 6.43
N GLU A 97 -31.64 -75.84 6.14
CA GLU A 97 -32.78 -75.45 6.97
C GLU A 97 -34.15 -75.78 6.32
N SER A 98 -35.24 -75.57 7.07
CA SER A 98 -36.60 -75.88 6.61
C SER A 98 -37.62 -74.77 6.98
N PRO A 99 -38.83 -74.75 6.38
CA PRO A 99 -39.87 -73.78 6.75
C PRO A 99 -40.35 -73.83 8.21
N ASP A 100 -40.04 -74.89 8.96
CA ASP A 100 -40.25 -74.97 10.42
C ASP A 100 -39.28 -74.08 11.22
N ASN A 101 -38.12 -73.71 10.64
CA ASN A 101 -37.07 -72.94 11.33
C ASN A 101 -37.34 -71.43 11.40
N TYR A 102 -38.49 -70.93 10.92
CA TYR A 102 -38.73 -69.48 10.74
C TYR A 102 -40.08 -68.99 11.25
N MET A 103 -40.73 -69.74 12.14
CA MET A 103 -42.06 -69.38 12.61
C MET A 103 -42.08 -68.18 13.55
N LEU A 104 -41.00 -67.86 14.27
CA LEU A 104 -40.95 -66.67 15.13
C LEU A 104 -41.06 -65.37 14.31
N ILE A 105 -40.14 -65.16 13.36
CA ILE A 105 -40.13 -63.97 12.48
C ILE A 105 -41.38 -63.92 11.62
N SER A 106 -41.76 -65.05 11.01
CA SER A 106 -42.97 -65.11 10.15
C SER A 106 -44.25 -64.80 10.92
N THR A 107 -44.33 -65.20 12.20
CA THR A 107 -45.45 -64.85 13.09
C THR A 107 -45.48 -63.36 13.42
N ARG A 108 -44.34 -62.72 13.70
CA ARG A 108 -44.26 -61.28 13.97
C ARG A 108 -44.70 -60.44 12.75
N ILE A 109 -44.30 -60.85 11.54
CA ILE A 109 -44.71 -60.20 10.28
C ILE A 109 -46.22 -60.41 10.02
N ALA A 110 -46.74 -61.64 10.18
CA ALA A 110 -48.17 -61.95 10.02
C ALA A 110 -49.07 -61.27 11.06
N GLN A 111 -48.59 -61.10 12.30
CA GLN A 111 -49.27 -60.33 13.35
C GLN A 111 -49.61 -58.90 12.91
N ARG A 112 -48.84 -58.32 11.99
CA ARG A 112 -49.01 -56.95 11.49
C ARG A 112 -49.63 -56.85 10.09
N GLY A 113 -50.18 -57.93 9.55
CA GLY A 113 -50.96 -57.88 8.31
C GLY A 113 -50.14 -57.97 7.02
N THR A 114 -49.01 -58.69 7.05
CA THR A 114 -48.22 -59.06 5.87
C THR A 114 -48.08 -60.59 5.86
N MET A 115 -48.38 -61.27 4.75
CA MET A 115 -48.17 -62.72 4.67
C MET A 115 -46.68 -63.05 4.46
N VAL A 116 -46.24 -64.23 4.88
CA VAL A 116 -44.89 -64.75 4.59
C VAL A 116 -45.03 -66.09 3.88
N TYR A 117 -44.62 -66.14 2.60
CA TYR A 117 -44.38 -67.39 1.90
C TYR A 117 -42.96 -67.82 2.24
N ILE A 118 -42.77 -69.01 2.80
CA ILE A 118 -41.45 -69.58 3.12
C ILE A 118 -41.11 -70.63 2.07
N HIS A 119 -40.00 -70.41 1.37
CA HIS A 119 -39.48 -71.34 0.37
C HIS A 119 -38.76 -72.54 1.01
N THR A 120 -38.51 -73.59 0.23
CA THR A 120 -37.44 -74.55 0.57
C THR A 120 -36.10 -73.83 0.67
N GLU A 121 -35.09 -74.49 1.26
CA GLU A 121 -33.70 -74.12 1.00
C GLU A 121 -33.41 -74.00 -0.51
N LEU A 122 -32.50 -73.09 -0.85
CA LEU A 122 -32.03 -72.85 -2.21
C LEU A 122 -30.53 -73.11 -2.29
N ASN A 123 -30.19 -74.40 -2.36
CA ASN A 123 -28.82 -74.88 -2.32
C ASN A 123 -28.18 -75.01 -3.73
N SER A 124 -26.85 -75.12 -3.77
CA SER A 124 -26.10 -75.23 -5.03
C SER A 124 -26.36 -76.50 -5.86
N GLU A 125 -26.96 -77.55 -5.30
CA GLU A 125 -27.38 -78.76 -6.05
C GLU A 125 -28.77 -78.63 -6.68
N THR A 126 -29.64 -77.76 -6.14
CA THR A 126 -31.03 -77.56 -6.60
C THR A 126 -31.17 -76.40 -7.57
N ASN A 127 -30.48 -75.28 -7.36
CA ASN A 127 -30.62 -74.07 -8.19
C ASN A 127 -29.28 -73.49 -8.72
N PRO A 128 -28.57 -74.21 -9.61
CA PRO A 128 -27.22 -73.86 -10.06
C PRO A 128 -27.13 -72.72 -11.10
N THR A 129 -28.22 -71.99 -11.40
CA THR A 129 -28.22 -70.92 -12.41
C THR A 129 -29.19 -69.77 -12.08
N TRP A 130 -28.86 -68.55 -12.52
CA TRP A 130 -29.75 -67.39 -12.44
C TRP A 130 -31.14 -67.62 -13.05
N GLN A 131 -31.21 -68.38 -14.15
CA GLN A 131 -32.47 -68.70 -14.82
C GLN A 131 -33.39 -69.55 -13.95
N SER A 132 -32.86 -70.58 -13.29
CA SER A 132 -33.66 -71.47 -12.46
C SER A 132 -34.04 -70.83 -11.11
N LEU A 133 -33.18 -69.92 -10.59
CA LEU A 133 -33.53 -69.08 -9.44
C LEU A 133 -34.73 -68.16 -9.74
N ILE A 134 -34.73 -67.42 -10.86
CA ILE A 134 -35.84 -66.54 -11.18
C ILE A 134 -37.11 -67.31 -11.57
N GLU A 135 -36.99 -68.47 -12.24
CA GLU A 135 -38.13 -69.38 -12.48
C GLU A 135 -38.78 -69.82 -11.16
N SER A 136 -38.00 -70.22 -10.14
CA SER A 136 -38.49 -70.58 -8.80
C SER A 136 -39.33 -69.46 -8.15
N ILE A 137 -38.92 -68.19 -8.31
CA ILE A 137 -39.57 -67.03 -7.69
C ILE A 137 -40.82 -66.62 -8.48
N LEU A 138 -40.79 -66.74 -9.81
CA LEU A 138 -41.95 -66.51 -10.67
C LEU A 138 -43.03 -67.60 -10.47
N ASP A 139 -42.63 -68.85 -10.20
CA ASP A 139 -43.57 -69.92 -9.82
C ASP A 139 -44.24 -69.65 -8.46
N VAL A 140 -43.54 -69.03 -7.47
CA VAL A 140 -44.18 -68.52 -6.25
C VAL A 140 -45.18 -67.40 -6.55
N GLN A 141 -44.82 -66.41 -7.37
CA GLN A 141 -45.73 -65.31 -7.73
C GLN A 141 -46.98 -65.83 -8.47
N SER A 142 -46.80 -66.83 -9.34
CA SER A 142 -47.86 -67.58 -10.02
C SER A 142 -48.75 -68.35 -9.05
N TRP A 143 -48.16 -69.02 -8.04
CA TRP A 143 -48.87 -69.75 -6.99
C TRP A 143 -49.70 -68.80 -6.11
N MET A 144 -49.14 -67.67 -5.68
CA MET A 144 -49.85 -66.67 -4.85
C MET A 144 -51.09 -66.13 -5.58
N ASN A 145 -50.97 -65.81 -6.87
CA ASN A 145 -52.08 -65.40 -7.74
C ASN A 145 -53.14 -66.52 -7.88
N ALA A 146 -52.72 -67.77 -8.15
CA ALA A 146 -53.63 -68.90 -8.24
C ALA A 146 -54.38 -69.17 -6.91
N ALA A 147 -53.69 -69.06 -5.78
CA ALA A 147 -54.26 -69.21 -4.45
C ALA A 147 -55.27 -68.08 -4.12
N ASN A 148 -54.94 -66.83 -4.49
CA ASN A 148 -55.84 -65.66 -4.38
C ASN A 148 -57.15 -65.80 -5.19
N GLN A 149 -57.18 -66.70 -6.19
CA GLN A 149 -58.36 -67.01 -6.99
C GLN A 149 -59.20 -68.19 -6.44
N THR A 150 -58.83 -68.79 -5.31
CA THR A 150 -59.56 -69.95 -4.71
C THR A 150 -59.78 -69.80 -3.20
N ASN A 151 -60.39 -70.81 -2.57
CA ASN A 151 -60.31 -71.02 -1.12
C ASN A 151 -59.85 -72.47 -0.84
N ASP A 152 -59.12 -73.06 -1.78
CA ASP A 152 -58.81 -74.49 -1.77
C ASP A 152 -57.51 -74.79 -0.99
N VAL A 153 -56.66 -73.77 -0.80
CA VAL A 153 -55.46 -73.79 0.06
C VAL A 153 -55.79 -73.29 1.47
N VAL A 154 -56.35 -72.09 1.58
CA VAL A 154 -56.78 -71.48 2.86
C VAL A 154 -58.20 -70.93 2.71
N LEU A 155 -59.04 -71.20 3.71
CA LEU A 155 -60.39 -70.65 3.75
C LEU A 155 -60.35 -69.13 3.99
N GLY A 156 -60.95 -68.34 3.09
CA GLY A 156 -60.93 -66.88 3.15
C GLY A 156 -59.83 -66.22 2.32
N MET A 157 -59.00 -66.99 1.61
CA MET A 157 -57.91 -66.46 0.79
C MET A 157 -58.36 -65.76 -0.50
N PHE A 158 -59.58 -66.01 -0.99
CA PHE A 158 -60.07 -65.44 -2.23
C PHE A 158 -60.13 -63.91 -2.21
N GLY A 159 -59.31 -63.25 -3.02
CA GLY A 159 -59.19 -61.78 -3.07
C GLY A 159 -58.52 -61.16 -1.84
N SER A 160 -57.81 -61.96 -1.03
CA SER A 160 -57.15 -61.54 0.21
C SER A 160 -55.63 -61.38 0.09
N VAL A 161 -55.03 -61.65 -1.08
CA VAL A 161 -53.62 -61.34 -1.39
C VAL A 161 -53.54 -60.04 -2.19
N ASP A 162 -52.61 -59.16 -1.82
CA ASP A 162 -52.17 -58.07 -2.68
C ASP A 162 -51.08 -58.58 -3.64
N GLU A 163 -51.45 -58.74 -4.91
CA GLU A 163 -50.56 -59.21 -5.98
C GLU A 163 -49.60 -58.12 -6.49
N LYS A 164 -49.78 -56.87 -6.07
CA LYS A 164 -49.05 -55.70 -6.55
C LYS A 164 -47.94 -55.24 -5.60
N HIS A 165 -48.19 -55.33 -4.30
CA HIS A 165 -47.25 -54.91 -3.26
C HIS A 165 -46.71 -56.13 -2.52
N TRP A 166 -45.60 -56.67 -3.02
CA TRP A 166 -44.93 -57.84 -2.46
C TRP A 166 -43.42 -57.57 -2.28
N GLY A 167 -42.70 -58.40 -1.54
CA GLY A 167 -41.27 -58.19 -1.29
C GLY A 167 -40.46 -59.46 -1.07
N LEU A 168 -39.16 -59.29 -0.88
CA LEU A 168 -38.21 -60.35 -0.55
C LEU A 168 -37.69 -60.17 0.88
N ILE A 169 -37.53 -61.28 1.59
CA ILE A 169 -36.77 -61.38 2.83
C ILE A 169 -35.89 -62.63 2.75
N GLY A 170 -34.73 -62.62 3.39
CA GLY A 170 -33.89 -63.82 3.49
C GLY A 170 -32.98 -63.81 4.71
N HIS A 171 -32.44 -64.98 5.03
CA HIS A 171 -31.41 -65.18 6.05
C HIS A 171 -30.22 -65.96 5.46
N GLY A 172 -29.01 -65.80 6.00
CA GLY A 172 -27.80 -66.52 5.55
C GLY A 172 -27.53 -66.34 4.05
N TYR A 173 -27.36 -67.45 3.32
CA TYR A 173 -27.27 -67.43 1.85
C TYR A 173 -28.61 -67.08 1.16
N GLY A 174 -29.75 -67.35 1.80
CA GLY A 174 -31.07 -66.93 1.33
C GLY A 174 -31.19 -65.40 1.21
N ALA A 175 -30.58 -64.64 2.13
CA ALA A 175 -30.48 -63.18 2.02
C ALA A 175 -29.64 -62.74 0.80
N THR A 176 -28.58 -63.49 0.47
CA THR A 176 -27.75 -63.26 -0.73
C THR A 176 -28.56 -63.53 -2.01
N TRP A 177 -29.34 -64.60 -2.06
CA TRP A 177 -30.23 -64.88 -3.20
C TRP A 177 -31.31 -63.79 -3.37
N ALA A 178 -31.96 -63.40 -2.28
CA ALA A 178 -32.95 -62.32 -2.28
C ALA A 178 -32.37 -61.00 -2.82
N SER A 179 -31.18 -60.63 -2.34
CA SER A 179 -30.48 -59.41 -2.75
C SER A 179 -30.13 -59.40 -4.23
N ASN A 180 -29.57 -60.51 -4.74
CA ASN A 180 -29.20 -60.63 -6.15
C ASN A 180 -30.39 -60.59 -7.10
N VAL A 181 -31.54 -61.13 -6.70
CA VAL A 181 -32.79 -61.05 -7.49
C VAL A 181 -33.32 -59.62 -7.52
N TYR A 182 -33.29 -58.92 -6.39
CA TYR A 182 -33.76 -57.53 -6.28
C TYR A 182 -33.00 -56.57 -7.20
N ILE A 183 -31.66 -56.60 -7.15
CA ILE A 183 -30.79 -55.67 -7.90
C ILE A 183 -30.69 -55.98 -9.40
N ASN A 184 -31.15 -57.15 -9.83
CA ASN A 184 -31.15 -57.60 -11.23
C ASN A 184 -32.56 -57.81 -11.81
N TRP A 185 -33.63 -57.36 -11.14
CA TRP A 185 -35.00 -57.71 -11.53
C TRP A 185 -35.30 -57.45 -13.02
N ASP A 186 -34.99 -56.26 -13.55
CA ASP A 186 -35.28 -55.93 -14.95
C ASP A 186 -34.36 -56.67 -15.94
N ASN A 187 -33.18 -57.10 -15.48
CA ASN A 187 -32.26 -57.93 -16.25
C ASN A 187 -32.73 -59.40 -16.34
N LEU A 188 -33.44 -59.88 -15.32
CA LEU A 188 -33.90 -61.27 -15.19
C LEU A 188 -35.33 -61.47 -15.70
N VAL A 189 -36.23 -60.51 -15.49
CA VAL A 189 -37.67 -60.63 -15.77
C VAL A 189 -38.03 -59.83 -17.02
N THR A 190 -38.27 -60.55 -18.12
CA THR A 190 -38.58 -59.96 -19.43
C THR A 190 -40.08 -59.66 -19.66
N ASP A 191 -40.95 -60.00 -18.71
CA ASP A 191 -42.38 -59.67 -18.75
C ASP A 191 -42.65 -58.37 -18.00
N GLY A 192 -42.65 -57.24 -18.72
CA GLY A 192 -42.99 -55.91 -18.22
C GLY A 192 -44.46 -55.71 -17.82
N THR A 193 -45.21 -56.77 -17.53
CA THR A 193 -46.54 -56.70 -16.88
C THR A 193 -46.53 -57.23 -15.44
N LEU A 194 -45.43 -57.83 -14.99
CA LEU A 194 -45.24 -58.29 -13.61
C LEU A 194 -44.67 -57.18 -12.73
N GLU A 195 -45.22 -57.01 -11.53
CA GLU A 195 -44.65 -56.06 -10.57
C GLU A 195 -43.35 -56.60 -9.97
N PRO A 196 -42.29 -55.79 -9.88
CA PRO A 196 -41.10 -56.13 -9.11
C PRO A 196 -41.42 -56.26 -7.60
N PRO A 197 -40.58 -56.97 -6.83
CA PRO A 197 -40.62 -56.89 -5.39
C PRO A 197 -40.35 -55.44 -4.95
N ARG A 198 -41.21 -54.89 -4.10
CA ARG A 198 -41.16 -53.49 -3.64
C ARG A 198 -40.34 -53.29 -2.36
N ALA A 199 -39.83 -54.38 -1.77
CA ALA A 199 -39.04 -54.40 -0.53
C ALA A 199 -37.98 -55.52 -0.55
N LEU A 200 -36.85 -55.30 0.14
CA LEU A 200 -35.79 -56.27 0.40
C LEU A 200 -35.31 -56.19 1.86
N VAL A 201 -35.39 -57.31 2.59
CA VAL A 201 -34.80 -57.47 3.93
C VAL A 201 -33.75 -58.59 3.95
N GLY A 202 -32.52 -58.28 4.35
CA GLY A 202 -31.44 -59.26 4.51
C GLY A 202 -31.01 -59.46 5.96
N LEU A 203 -31.34 -60.62 6.54
CA LEU A 203 -30.93 -60.99 7.90
C LEU A 203 -29.61 -61.77 7.86
N ALA A 204 -28.60 -61.32 8.62
CA ALA A 204 -27.31 -62.00 8.79
C ALA A 204 -26.74 -62.58 7.47
N MET A 205 -26.74 -61.77 6.41
CA MET A 205 -26.43 -62.23 5.05
C MET A 205 -25.01 -62.81 4.94
N GLN A 206 -24.89 -64.00 4.34
CA GLN A 206 -23.65 -64.73 4.16
C GLN A 206 -23.30 -64.92 2.67
N VAL A 207 -22.01 -64.82 2.31
CA VAL A 207 -21.52 -64.97 0.94
C VAL A 207 -20.28 -65.87 0.83
N GLU A 208 -20.23 -66.74 -0.18
CA GLU A 208 -19.02 -67.53 -0.47
C GLU A 208 -17.87 -66.65 -1.02
N SER A 209 -18.23 -65.61 -1.78
CA SER A 209 -17.29 -64.64 -2.35
C SER A 209 -18.01 -63.39 -2.84
N VAL A 210 -17.35 -62.24 -2.71
CA VAL A 210 -17.74 -60.99 -3.38
C VAL A 210 -17.46 -61.14 -4.88
N GLN A 211 -18.46 -60.90 -5.72
CA GLN A 211 -18.30 -60.94 -7.19
C GLN A 211 -18.08 -59.54 -7.77
N ASP A 212 -17.55 -59.48 -9.00
CA ASP A 212 -17.35 -58.23 -9.75
C ASP A 212 -18.69 -57.49 -9.96
N PRO A 213 -18.70 -56.14 -9.97
CA PRO A 213 -19.91 -55.33 -10.08
C PRO A 213 -20.75 -55.67 -11.32
N ILE A 214 -22.00 -56.03 -11.10
CA ILE A 214 -23.01 -56.29 -12.13
C ILE A 214 -23.78 -54.98 -12.40
N ILE A 215 -24.02 -54.65 -13.68
CA ILE A 215 -24.82 -53.48 -14.05
C ILE A 215 -26.27 -53.70 -13.62
N SER A 216 -26.65 -53.04 -12.54
CA SER A 216 -27.93 -53.15 -11.83
C SER A 216 -29.05 -52.37 -12.54
N SER A 217 -30.00 -53.11 -13.12
CA SER A 217 -31.36 -52.60 -13.36
C SER A 217 -32.27 -53.41 -12.45
N GLY A 218 -32.50 -52.82 -11.26
CA GLY A 218 -33.12 -53.48 -10.12
C GLY A 218 -34.50 -52.93 -9.79
N ALA A 219 -35.17 -53.65 -8.91
CA ALA A 219 -36.51 -53.33 -8.45
C ALA A 219 -36.65 -51.92 -7.84
N MET A 220 -37.84 -51.34 -7.98
CA MET A 220 -38.18 -50.02 -7.41
C MET A 220 -39.26 -50.15 -6.32
N PRO A 221 -39.18 -49.41 -5.19
CA PRO A 221 -38.09 -48.50 -4.81
C PRO A 221 -36.78 -49.26 -4.58
N ASN A 222 -35.68 -48.70 -5.06
CA ASN A 222 -34.33 -49.31 -5.03
C ASN A 222 -33.70 -49.23 -3.63
N VAL A 223 -34.43 -49.60 -2.57
CA VAL A 223 -33.98 -49.47 -1.18
C VAL A 223 -34.06 -50.78 -0.40
N ALA A 224 -33.01 -51.12 0.34
CA ALA A 224 -32.90 -52.36 1.12
C ALA A 224 -32.60 -52.10 2.61
N LEU A 225 -33.06 -53.02 3.47
CA LEU A 225 -32.73 -53.05 4.89
C LEU A 225 -31.99 -54.34 5.25
N TYR A 226 -30.76 -54.23 5.75
CA TYR A 226 -29.98 -55.36 6.25
C TYR A 226 -29.88 -55.30 7.77
N ILE A 227 -29.99 -56.45 8.45
CA ILE A 227 -29.84 -56.53 9.91
C ILE A 227 -28.89 -57.68 10.26
N THR A 228 -27.87 -57.38 11.05
CA THR A 228 -26.78 -58.29 11.44
C THR A 228 -26.50 -58.17 12.94
N GLY A 229 -25.83 -59.17 13.51
CA GLY A 229 -25.44 -59.15 14.91
C GLY A 229 -24.10 -58.45 15.15
N SER A 230 -23.99 -57.59 16.16
CA SER A 230 -22.68 -57.04 16.58
C SER A 230 -21.77 -58.06 17.28
N ALA A 231 -22.25 -59.29 17.49
CA ALA A 231 -21.50 -60.45 17.97
C ALA A 231 -21.62 -61.66 17.01
N ASP A 232 -22.05 -61.42 15.76
CA ASP A 232 -22.01 -62.41 14.67
C ASP A 232 -20.53 -62.74 14.34
N GLU A 233 -20.13 -63.99 14.58
CA GLU A 233 -18.80 -64.53 14.21
C GLU A 233 -18.88 -65.51 13.00
N VAL A 234 -20.07 -65.67 12.40
CA VAL A 234 -20.34 -66.56 11.26
C VAL A 234 -20.23 -65.80 9.94
N ALA A 235 -20.98 -64.70 9.82
CA ALA A 235 -21.03 -63.82 8.67
C ALA A 235 -20.93 -62.33 9.07
N PRO A 236 -19.80 -61.88 9.68
CA PRO A 236 -19.62 -60.47 10.05
C PRO A 236 -19.87 -59.55 8.86
N ALA A 237 -20.72 -58.53 9.04
CA ALA A 237 -21.16 -57.66 7.95
C ALA A 237 -20.02 -56.86 7.28
N THR A 238 -18.91 -56.64 7.97
CA THR A 238 -17.67 -56.06 7.38
C THR A 238 -16.99 -56.98 6.37
N GLU A 239 -17.32 -58.28 6.37
CA GLU A 239 -16.78 -59.28 5.44
C GLU A 239 -17.85 -59.77 4.46
N ASN A 240 -19.13 -59.79 4.85
CA ASN A 240 -20.21 -60.39 4.05
C ASN A 240 -21.26 -59.42 3.47
N VAL A 241 -21.48 -58.25 4.08
CA VAL A 241 -22.54 -57.31 3.68
C VAL A 241 -21.96 -56.08 2.99
N ILE A 242 -21.15 -55.30 3.72
CA ILE A 242 -20.53 -54.06 3.22
C ILE A 242 -19.76 -54.30 1.91
N PRO A 243 -18.89 -55.34 1.79
CA PRO A 243 -18.15 -55.57 0.54
C PRO A 243 -19.01 -55.94 -0.67
N VAL A 244 -20.24 -56.43 -0.46
CA VAL A 244 -21.20 -56.67 -1.55
C VAL A 244 -21.86 -55.36 -1.95
N LEU A 245 -22.39 -54.61 -0.98
CA LEU A 245 -23.16 -53.40 -1.22
C LEU A 245 -22.30 -52.23 -1.74
N GLU A 246 -21.03 -52.14 -1.35
CA GLU A 246 -20.05 -51.20 -1.95
C GLU A 246 -19.75 -51.48 -3.43
N ASN A 247 -20.07 -52.68 -3.93
CA ASN A 247 -19.90 -53.07 -5.34
C ASN A 247 -21.23 -53.09 -6.13
N VAL A 248 -22.34 -52.61 -5.56
CA VAL A 248 -23.63 -52.48 -6.25
C VAL A 248 -23.97 -51.01 -6.46
N ASP A 249 -23.87 -50.56 -7.72
CA ASP A 249 -24.36 -49.24 -8.12
C ASP A 249 -25.90 -49.19 -8.06
N GLY A 250 -26.47 -48.01 -7.89
CA GLY A 250 -27.93 -47.77 -7.98
C GLY A 250 -28.82 -48.49 -6.96
N LEU A 251 -28.28 -49.14 -5.92
CA LEU A 251 -29.03 -49.64 -4.76
C LEU A 251 -28.78 -48.73 -3.55
N ALA A 252 -29.85 -48.18 -2.97
CA ALA A 252 -29.81 -47.56 -1.65
C ALA A 252 -29.99 -48.61 -0.56
N TRP A 253 -29.31 -48.46 0.58
CA TRP A 253 -29.35 -49.44 1.66
C TRP A 253 -29.04 -48.85 3.04
N GLN A 254 -29.54 -49.53 4.08
CA GLN A 254 -29.11 -49.34 5.47
C GLN A 254 -28.78 -50.71 6.08
N ILE A 255 -27.71 -50.78 6.86
CA ILE A 255 -27.31 -51.94 7.66
C ILE A 255 -27.46 -51.58 9.15
N LEU A 256 -28.27 -52.35 9.88
CA LEU A 256 -28.40 -52.26 11.33
C LEU A 256 -27.59 -53.38 12.01
N HIS A 257 -26.62 -52.99 12.82
CA HIS A 257 -25.78 -53.88 13.60
C HIS A 257 -26.31 -53.95 15.04
N SER A 258 -27.23 -54.88 15.30
CA SER A 258 -27.92 -55.04 16.59
C SER A 258 -26.92 -55.42 17.71
N LEU A 259 -26.92 -54.67 18.81
CA LEU A 259 -25.89 -54.75 19.85
C LEU A 259 -25.97 -56.05 20.66
N GLY A 260 -24.99 -56.93 20.43
CA GLY A 260 -24.90 -58.22 21.11
C GLY A 260 -25.91 -59.27 20.62
N ALA A 261 -26.55 -59.01 19.48
CA ALA A 261 -27.15 -60.02 18.62
C ALA A 261 -26.07 -60.86 17.92
N ASN A 262 -26.44 -62.07 17.47
CA ASN A 262 -25.59 -62.96 16.67
C ASN A 262 -26.33 -63.52 15.43
N HIS A 263 -25.74 -64.49 14.73
CA HIS A 263 -26.20 -64.97 13.43
C HIS A 263 -27.46 -65.85 13.51
N TYR A 264 -27.41 -66.91 14.31
CA TYR A 264 -28.43 -67.95 14.31
C TYR A 264 -29.64 -67.65 15.22
N GLN A 265 -29.62 -66.56 15.99
CA GLN A 265 -30.80 -66.11 16.75
C GLN A 265 -31.95 -65.57 15.87
N TYR A 266 -31.79 -65.50 14.54
CA TYR A 266 -32.89 -65.22 13.61
C TYR A 266 -33.71 -66.46 13.21
N GLN A 267 -33.14 -67.68 13.30
CA GLN A 267 -33.90 -68.92 13.13
C GLN A 267 -34.42 -69.45 14.47
N ASP A 268 -35.50 -70.22 14.43
CA ASP A 268 -36.22 -70.75 15.60
C ASP A 268 -35.38 -71.76 16.41
N THR A 269 -34.53 -72.58 15.77
CA THR A 269 -33.79 -73.66 16.45
C THR A 269 -32.43 -74.02 15.83
N SER A 270 -31.33 -73.50 16.40
CA SER A 270 -29.96 -73.84 15.99
C SER A 270 -29.33 -75.03 16.75
N SER A 271 -28.36 -75.71 16.15
CA SER A 271 -27.65 -76.86 16.71
C SER A 271 -26.50 -76.49 17.65
N PHE A 272 -26.00 -77.46 18.42
CA PHE A 272 -24.87 -77.25 19.32
C PHE A 272 -23.56 -76.83 18.61
N LEU A 273 -23.41 -77.13 17.31
CA LEU A 273 -22.20 -76.76 16.56
C LEU A 273 -22.29 -75.34 16.01
N GLU A 274 -23.45 -74.94 15.48
CA GLU A 274 -23.77 -73.54 15.14
C GLU A 274 -23.55 -72.61 16.34
N ASN A 275 -24.19 -72.90 17.49
CA ASN A 275 -24.06 -72.13 18.74
C ASN A 275 -22.64 -72.11 19.35
N PHE A 276 -21.67 -72.82 18.78
CA PHE A 276 -20.27 -72.79 19.22
C PHE A 276 -19.37 -71.92 18.32
N ASN A 277 -19.86 -71.49 17.16
CA ASN A 277 -19.13 -70.72 16.15
C ASN A 277 -19.79 -69.35 15.85
N ASP A 278 -20.69 -68.90 16.74
CA ASP A 278 -21.58 -67.76 16.54
C ASP A 278 -21.51 -66.76 17.70
N GLY A 279 -20.28 -66.51 18.19
CA GLY A 279 -20.00 -65.60 19.29
C GLY A 279 -20.65 -65.95 20.64
N ASP A 280 -20.48 -65.06 21.62
CA ASP A 280 -21.24 -65.04 22.88
C ASP A 280 -22.30 -63.92 22.78
N ALA A 281 -23.50 -64.24 22.27
CA ALA A 281 -24.62 -63.28 22.23
C ALA A 281 -24.99 -62.78 23.64
N SER A 282 -25.28 -61.48 23.76
CA SER A 282 -25.78 -60.87 25.00
C SER A 282 -27.28 -60.58 24.99
N LEU A 283 -27.93 -60.65 23.83
CA LEU A 283 -29.38 -60.66 23.71
C LEU A 283 -29.94 -62.08 23.77
N THR A 284 -31.20 -62.22 24.17
CA THR A 284 -31.98 -63.43 23.90
C THR A 284 -32.58 -63.39 22.49
N GLN A 285 -32.93 -64.57 21.96
CA GLN A 285 -33.62 -64.73 20.67
C GLN A 285 -34.88 -63.85 20.55
N GLU A 286 -35.67 -63.73 21.62
CA GLU A 286 -36.87 -62.88 21.66
C GLU A 286 -36.49 -61.38 21.60
N GLU A 287 -35.45 -60.95 22.33
CA GLU A 287 -34.97 -59.55 22.28
C GLU A 287 -34.32 -59.18 20.93
N GLN A 288 -33.60 -60.12 20.29
CA GLN A 288 -33.02 -59.91 18.95
C GLN A 288 -34.11 -59.83 17.86
N ILE A 289 -35.09 -60.73 17.90
CA ILE A 289 -36.19 -60.73 16.92
C ILE A 289 -37.08 -59.50 17.12
N ASP A 290 -37.41 -59.13 18.36
CA ASP A 290 -38.24 -57.95 18.62
C ASP A 290 -37.51 -56.67 18.19
N HIS A 291 -36.20 -56.54 18.44
CA HIS A 291 -35.42 -55.42 17.91
C HIS A 291 -35.41 -55.39 16.37
N ALA A 292 -35.22 -56.53 15.69
CA ALA A 292 -35.28 -56.56 14.24
C ALA A 292 -36.68 -56.20 13.69
N MET A 293 -37.76 -56.56 14.41
CA MET A 293 -39.13 -56.23 14.06
C MET A 293 -39.48 -54.75 14.23
N ASP A 294 -38.89 -54.06 15.22
CA ASP A 294 -39.06 -52.61 15.40
C ASP A 294 -38.64 -51.81 14.14
N HIS A 295 -37.73 -52.34 13.31
CA HIS A 295 -37.30 -51.72 12.04
C HIS A 295 -37.96 -52.35 10.79
N ILE A 296 -38.07 -53.68 10.74
CA ILE A 296 -38.66 -54.40 9.60
C ILE A 296 -40.14 -54.05 9.39
N LEU A 297 -40.90 -53.86 10.48
CA LEU A 297 -42.34 -53.58 10.37
C LEU A 297 -42.61 -52.18 9.79
N PRO A 298 -41.98 -51.07 10.28
CA PRO A 298 -42.04 -49.78 9.60
C PRO A 298 -41.46 -49.80 8.18
N TYR A 299 -40.39 -50.58 7.93
CA TYR A 299 -39.83 -50.73 6.59
C TYR A 299 -40.84 -51.35 5.61
N PHE A 300 -41.60 -52.38 6.02
CA PHE A 300 -42.69 -52.94 5.20
C PHE A 300 -43.89 -51.99 5.07
N ASP A 301 -44.23 -51.21 6.09
CA ASP A 301 -45.29 -50.19 5.97
C ASP A 301 -44.85 -49.07 4.97
N LEU A 302 -43.59 -48.64 4.99
CA LEU A 302 -43.03 -47.72 3.98
C LEU A 302 -43.03 -48.33 2.56
N THR A 303 -42.49 -49.54 2.42
CA THR A 303 -42.21 -50.15 1.10
C THR A 303 -43.43 -50.82 0.48
N LEU A 304 -44.15 -51.66 1.23
CA LEU A 304 -45.31 -52.43 0.76
C LEU A 304 -46.65 -51.72 0.97
N ARG A 305 -46.70 -50.59 1.70
CA ARG A 305 -47.92 -49.80 1.90
C ARG A 305 -47.80 -48.32 1.50
N GLY A 306 -46.62 -47.89 1.04
CA GLY A 306 -46.38 -46.50 0.65
C GLY A 306 -46.50 -45.50 1.81
N ASP A 307 -46.51 -45.95 3.06
CA ASP A 307 -46.71 -45.10 4.23
C ASP A 307 -45.41 -44.37 4.57
N HIS A 308 -45.18 -43.25 3.89
CA HIS A 308 -43.96 -42.46 4.07
C HIS A 308 -43.79 -41.87 5.48
N SER A 309 -44.86 -41.86 6.30
CA SER A 309 -44.72 -41.49 7.73
C SER A 309 -43.79 -42.45 8.48
N LYS A 310 -43.62 -43.68 7.97
CA LYS A 310 -42.74 -44.71 8.51
C LYS A 310 -41.29 -44.63 8.05
N PHE A 311 -40.92 -43.71 7.15
CA PHE A 311 -39.52 -43.53 6.75
C PHE A 311 -38.58 -43.27 7.95
N ARG A 312 -39.01 -42.44 8.91
CA ARG A 312 -38.19 -42.13 10.10
C ARG A 312 -37.94 -43.36 10.98
N GLU A 313 -38.97 -44.18 11.20
CA GLU A 313 -38.87 -45.40 12.01
C GLU A 313 -38.09 -46.50 11.26
N ALA A 314 -38.34 -46.68 9.95
CA ALA A 314 -37.69 -47.68 9.12
C ALA A 314 -36.18 -47.49 8.92
N PHE A 315 -35.69 -46.25 9.06
CA PHE A 315 -34.30 -45.87 8.81
C PHE A 315 -33.66 -45.06 9.96
N ASN A 316 -34.10 -45.29 11.21
CA ASN A 316 -33.44 -44.82 12.43
C ASN A 316 -33.29 -43.28 12.56
N ARG A 317 -34.31 -42.52 12.14
CA ARG A 317 -34.31 -41.05 11.92
C ARG A 317 -35.37 -40.28 12.72
N GLU A 318 -35.92 -40.86 13.77
CA GLU A 318 -36.97 -40.24 14.59
C GLU A 318 -36.50 -38.94 15.24
N ASN A 319 -35.23 -38.90 15.66
CA ASN A 319 -34.62 -37.77 16.36
C ASN A 319 -33.98 -36.72 15.42
N ASN A 320 -33.53 -37.12 14.22
CA ASN A 320 -32.92 -36.25 13.22
C ASN A 320 -33.10 -36.83 11.81
N LEU A 321 -33.45 -36.00 10.83
CA LEU A 321 -33.59 -36.42 9.42
C LEU A 321 -32.25 -36.73 8.75
N TYR A 322 -31.21 -35.97 9.12
CA TYR A 322 -29.91 -35.96 8.45
C TYR A 322 -28.85 -36.81 9.17
N SER A 323 -29.24 -37.67 10.11
CA SER A 323 -28.35 -38.68 10.71
C SER A 323 -29.17 -39.83 11.28
N SER A 324 -28.89 -41.05 10.85
CA SER A 324 -29.41 -42.25 11.49
C SER A 324 -28.77 -42.47 12.87
N SER A 325 -29.55 -43.03 13.81
CA SER A 325 -29.06 -43.46 15.13
C SER A 325 -30.06 -44.39 15.82
N ASP A 326 -29.67 -45.64 16.08
CA ASP A 326 -30.41 -46.53 16.98
C ASP A 326 -29.90 -46.41 18.44
N SER A 327 -30.72 -46.85 19.39
CA SER A 327 -30.40 -47.00 20.82
C SER A 327 -29.82 -48.36 21.20
N ASN A 328 -30.04 -49.41 20.40
CA ASN A 328 -29.63 -50.79 20.62
C ASN A 328 -28.76 -51.34 19.46
N GLY A 329 -28.10 -50.47 18.70
CA GLY A 329 -27.46 -50.84 17.43
C GLY A 329 -26.48 -49.78 16.92
N TYR A 330 -25.66 -50.16 15.95
CA TYR A 330 -24.96 -49.22 15.07
C TYR A 330 -25.61 -49.24 13.68
N VAL A 331 -25.50 -48.14 12.94
CA VAL A 331 -26.09 -47.99 11.61
C VAL A 331 -25.02 -47.52 10.63
N ASP A 332 -24.85 -48.27 9.54
CA ASP A 332 -24.08 -47.88 8.35
C ASP A 332 -25.05 -47.80 7.16
N GLU A 333 -24.93 -46.82 6.26
CA GLU A 333 -25.93 -46.59 5.20
C GLU A 333 -25.41 -45.84 3.98
N LEU A 334 -26.11 -46.05 2.86
CA LEU A 334 -26.01 -45.27 1.63
C LEU A 334 -27.43 -45.06 1.09
N LEU A 335 -28.06 -43.94 1.43
CA LEU A 335 -29.47 -43.65 1.08
C LEU A 335 -29.66 -42.50 0.09
N ASP A 336 -28.59 -41.82 -0.35
CA ASP A 336 -28.67 -40.63 -1.20
C ASP A 336 -29.47 -40.91 -2.49
N ASP A 337 -29.14 -42.00 -3.18
CA ASP A 337 -29.77 -42.46 -4.43
C ASP A 337 -31.00 -43.38 -4.21
N ALA A 338 -31.70 -43.25 -3.09
CA ALA A 338 -33.01 -43.90 -2.92
C ALA A 338 -34.06 -43.28 -3.85
N LYS A 339 -35.01 -44.12 -4.29
CA LYS A 339 -36.17 -43.75 -5.14
C LYS A 339 -37.49 -44.03 -4.40
N LEU A 340 -37.59 -43.49 -3.19
CA LEU A 340 -38.80 -43.51 -2.37
C LEU A 340 -39.81 -42.42 -2.80
N ILE A 341 -39.35 -41.36 -3.46
CA ILE A 341 -40.21 -40.35 -4.11
C ILE A 341 -40.28 -40.62 -5.61
N ARG A 342 -41.49 -40.55 -6.20
CA ARG A 342 -41.68 -40.70 -7.65
C ARG A 342 -41.37 -39.38 -8.33
N ILE A 343 -40.46 -39.38 -9.32
CA ILE A 343 -40.19 -38.24 -10.20
C ILE A 343 -40.37 -38.68 -11.66
N THR A 344 -41.05 -37.88 -12.45
CA THR A 344 -41.49 -38.19 -13.83
C THR A 344 -41.43 -36.96 -14.72
N ASN A 345 -41.44 -37.16 -16.05
CA ASN A 345 -41.46 -36.09 -17.04
C ASN A 345 -40.35 -35.03 -16.89
N VAL A 346 -39.13 -35.44 -16.49
CA VAL A 346 -37.98 -34.53 -16.44
C VAL A 346 -37.71 -34.00 -17.85
N THR A 347 -37.78 -32.69 -18.01
CA THR A 347 -37.60 -32.00 -19.29
C THR A 347 -36.94 -30.65 -19.07
N SER A 348 -36.25 -30.13 -20.08
CA SER A 348 -35.82 -28.72 -20.10
C SER A 348 -36.72 -27.92 -21.03
N LEU A 349 -37.13 -26.73 -20.60
CA LEU A 349 -37.88 -25.77 -21.41
C LEU A 349 -37.02 -25.18 -22.54
N ASN A 350 -35.70 -25.18 -22.37
CA ASN A 350 -34.72 -24.64 -23.30
C ASN A 350 -34.25 -25.67 -24.35
N GLY A 351 -34.40 -26.98 -24.08
CA GLY A 351 -34.00 -28.09 -24.97
C GLY A 351 -32.89 -28.96 -24.37
N THR A 352 -32.07 -29.61 -25.21
CA THR A 352 -30.95 -30.48 -24.76
C THR A 352 -29.58 -29.95 -25.17
N ILE A 353 -29.53 -28.74 -25.72
CA ILE A 353 -28.30 -28.07 -26.17
C ILE A 353 -28.39 -26.62 -25.73
N PHE A 354 -27.37 -26.13 -25.02
CA PHE A 354 -27.33 -24.77 -24.46
C PHE A 354 -26.02 -24.08 -24.80
N SER A 355 -26.06 -22.75 -24.91
CA SER A 355 -24.87 -21.89 -25.02
C SER A 355 -24.47 -21.30 -23.65
N PRO A 356 -23.30 -20.66 -23.51
CA PRO A 356 -22.86 -20.06 -22.24
C PRO A 356 -23.86 -19.13 -21.58
N GLN A 357 -24.59 -18.39 -22.41
CA GLN A 357 -25.45 -17.28 -22.01
C GLN A 357 -26.88 -17.77 -21.67
N ASP A 358 -27.18 -19.05 -21.90
CA ASP A 358 -28.43 -19.67 -21.50
C ASP A 358 -28.52 -19.84 -19.98
N ASN A 359 -29.72 -19.62 -19.46
CA ASN A 359 -30.13 -20.09 -18.14
C ASN A 359 -31.16 -21.19 -18.40
N ALA A 360 -30.76 -22.45 -18.27
CA ALA A 360 -31.59 -23.58 -18.60
C ALA A 360 -32.56 -23.88 -17.44
N GLU A 361 -33.85 -23.89 -17.74
CA GLU A 361 -34.90 -24.27 -16.79
C GLU A 361 -35.30 -25.72 -17.03
N PHE A 362 -35.13 -26.55 -15.99
CA PHE A 362 -35.45 -27.97 -15.98
C PHE A 362 -36.65 -28.19 -15.06
N ASP A 363 -37.71 -28.81 -15.58
CA ASP A 363 -38.96 -29.12 -14.89
C ASP A 363 -39.15 -30.64 -14.77
N ALA A 364 -39.70 -31.08 -13.64
CA ALA A 364 -40.23 -32.44 -13.46
C ALA A 364 -41.52 -32.43 -12.65
N LEU A 365 -42.29 -33.52 -12.77
CA LEU A 365 -43.44 -33.80 -11.91
C LEU A 365 -43.05 -34.81 -10.84
N TRP A 366 -43.34 -34.49 -9.58
CA TRP A 366 -43.08 -35.37 -8.44
C TRP A 366 -44.35 -35.72 -7.66
N SER A 367 -44.34 -36.88 -7.01
CA SER A 367 -45.34 -37.30 -6.02
C SER A 367 -44.74 -38.30 -5.04
N MET A 368 -45.44 -38.51 -3.93
CA MET A 368 -45.26 -39.72 -3.12
C MET A 368 -45.65 -40.97 -3.94
N ARG A 369 -45.25 -42.17 -3.48
CA ARG A 369 -45.58 -43.43 -4.17
C ARG A 369 -47.08 -43.73 -4.23
N ASN A 370 -47.83 -43.38 -3.19
CA ASN A 370 -49.30 -43.46 -3.17
C ASN A 370 -50.01 -42.39 -4.03
N GLY A 371 -49.26 -41.46 -4.65
CA GLY A 371 -49.78 -40.38 -5.49
C GLY A 371 -50.04 -39.04 -4.79
N ASP A 372 -49.83 -38.92 -3.48
CA ASP A 372 -49.96 -37.65 -2.76
C ASP A 372 -48.93 -36.62 -3.25
N VAL A 373 -49.28 -35.33 -3.23
CA VAL A 373 -48.40 -34.21 -3.61
C VAL A 373 -48.31 -33.18 -2.49
N TYR A 374 -47.44 -32.17 -2.61
CA TYR A 374 -47.15 -31.18 -1.55
C TYR A 374 -48.37 -30.64 -0.80
N ALA A 375 -49.50 -30.42 -1.47
CA ALA A 375 -50.71 -29.87 -0.86
C ALA A 375 -51.51 -30.86 0.02
N ASP A 376 -51.24 -32.16 -0.11
CA ASP A 376 -51.88 -33.24 0.65
C ASP A 376 -51.03 -33.69 1.86
N LEU A 377 -49.73 -33.36 1.87
CA LEU A 377 -48.79 -33.69 2.94
C LEU A 377 -49.02 -32.91 4.24
N PRO A 378 -48.63 -33.46 5.41
CA PRO A 378 -48.63 -32.73 6.68
C PRO A 378 -47.77 -31.46 6.62
N SER A 379 -48.31 -30.36 7.14
CA SER A 379 -47.69 -29.02 7.13
C SER A 379 -46.38 -28.88 7.91
N GLU A 380 -46.07 -29.88 8.73
CA GLU A 380 -44.92 -30.01 9.61
C GLU A 380 -43.79 -30.87 9.01
N TRP A 381 -44.02 -31.52 7.86
CA TRP A 381 -43.00 -32.32 7.19
C TRP A 381 -41.98 -31.44 6.44
N THR A 382 -40.71 -31.83 6.52
CA THR A 382 -39.64 -31.24 5.71
C THR A 382 -39.77 -31.75 4.28
N VAL A 383 -39.89 -30.84 3.30
CA VAL A 383 -39.86 -31.15 1.87
C VAL A 383 -38.82 -30.25 1.21
N GLU A 384 -37.80 -30.85 0.63
CA GLU A 384 -36.63 -30.18 0.05
C GLU A 384 -36.41 -30.66 -1.39
N GLY A 385 -35.82 -29.80 -2.23
CA GLY A 385 -35.51 -30.13 -3.62
C GLY A 385 -34.27 -29.41 -4.12
N HIS A 386 -33.48 -30.11 -4.91
CA HIS A 386 -32.26 -29.56 -5.51
C HIS A 386 -31.93 -30.29 -6.82
N CYS A 387 -31.04 -29.72 -7.63
CA CYS A 387 -30.43 -30.40 -8.75
C CYS A 387 -28.91 -30.50 -8.55
N LEU A 388 -28.32 -31.63 -8.92
CA LEU A 388 -26.88 -31.85 -8.97
C LEU A 388 -26.44 -31.90 -10.43
N LEU A 389 -25.58 -30.97 -10.83
CA LEU A 389 -24.87 -31.03 -12.11
C LEU A 389 -23.62 -31.91 -11.94
N ASP A 390 -23.53 -32.94 -12.76
CA ASP A 390 -22.46 -33.96 -12.80
C ASP A 390 -22.15 -34.57 -11.41
N ASN A 391 -23.16 -34.65 -10.54
CA ASN A 391 -23.06 -35.04 -9.13
C ASN A 391 -22.09 -34.19 -8.27
N VAL A 392 -21.70 -32.99 -8.73
CA VAL A 392 -20.76 -32.08 -8.03
C VAL A 392 -21.39 -30.74 -7.65
N THR A 393 -22.13 -30.08 -8.55
CA THR A 393 -22.57 -28.69 -8.33
C THR A 393 -24.07 -28.63 -8.01
N THR A 394 -24.41 -28.21 -6.79
CA THR A 394 -25.79 -28.16 -6.30
C THR A 394 -26.49 -26.83 -6.61
N PHE A 395 -27.62 -26.92 -7.31
CA PHE A 395 -28.57 -25.82 -7.52
C PHE A 395 -29.84 -26.07 -6.71
N GLN A 396 -30.43 -25.03 -6.11
CA GLN A 396 -31.67 -25.17 -5.33
C GLN A 396 -32.89 -25.29 -6.25
N ALA A 397 -33.79 -26.23 -5.97
CA ALA A 397 -35.02 -26.39 -6.75
C ALA A 397 -36.17 -25.59 -6.13
N THR A 398 -37.13 -25.18 -6.97
CA THR A 398 -38.40 -24.58 -6.55
C THR A 398 -39.49 -25.63 -6.66
N ILE A 399 -40.12 -25.97 -5.53
CA ILE A 399 -41.27 -26.89 -5.49
C ILE A 399 -42.57 -26.09 -5.44
N VAL A 400 -43.48 -26.34 -6.38
CA VAL A 400 -44.82 -25.73 -6.46
C VAL A 400 -45.86 -26.82 -6.71
N ASN A 401 -46.51 -27.25 -5.63
CA ASN A 401 -47.37 -28.45 -5.63
C ASN A 401 -46.61 -29.67 -6.17
N GLN A 402 -47.10 -30.28 -7.25
CA GLN A 402 -46.51 -31.42 -7.94
C GLN A 402 -45.34 -31.07 -8.89
N ASN A 403 -45.11 -29.78 -9.17
CA ASN A 403 -44.03 -29.34 -10.06
C ASN A 403 -42.77 -29.07 -9.23
N VAL A 404 -41.62 -29.52 -9.71
CA VAL A 404 -40.31 -29.19 -9.17
C VAL A 404 -39.42 -28.72 -10.31
N SER A 405 -38.78 -27.57 -10.16
CA SER A 405 -37.91 -27.01 -11.21
C SER A 405 -36.60 -26.43 -10.70
N CYS A 406 -35.57 -26.47 -11.55
CA CYS A 406 -34.25 -25.90 -11.30
C CYS A 406 -33.86 -24.97 -12.44
N THR A 407 -33.30 -23.80 -12.12
CA THR A 407 -32.63 -22.93 -13.11
C THR A 407 -31.12 -23.08 -12.96
N VAL A 408 -30.45 -23.52 -14.02
CA VAL A 408 -28.99 -23.68 -14.05
C VAL A 408 -28.41 -22.63 -15.02
N PRO A 409 -27.60 -21.66 -14.55
CA PRO A 409 -26.83 -20.81 -15.44
C PRO A 409 -25.75 -21.65 -16.14
N MET A 410 -25.61 -21.50 -17.45
CA MET A 410 -24.59 -22.25 -18.20
C MET A 410 -23.20 -21.61 -18.10
N GLU A 411 -23.11 -20.33 -17.78
CA GLU A 411 -21.84 -19.59 -17.61
C GLU A 411 -20.84 -20.35 -16.71
N GLY A 412 -19.65 -20.67 -17.24
CA GLY A 412 -18.60 -21.39 -16.51
C GLY A 412 -18.72 -22.93 -16.43
N ILE A 413 -19.74 -23.56 -17.03
CA ILE A 413 -19.76 -25.03 -17.24
C ILE A 413 -18.89 -25.39 -18.44
N ALA A 414 -18.14 -26.49 -18.39
CA ALA A 414 -17.30 -26.93 -19.51
C ALA A 414 -18.13 -27.28 -20.78
N PRO A 415 -17.56 -27.25 -22.00
CA PRO A 415 -18.23 -27.74 -23.20
C PRO A 415 -18.22 -29.26 -23.32
N GLY A 416 -19.34 -29.84 -23.74
CA GLY A 416 -19.51 -31.29 -23.86
C GLY A 416 -20.83 -31.81 -23.26
N PRO A 417 -20.94 -33.13 -23.03
CA PRO A 417 -22.12 -33.75 -22.41
C PRO A 417 -22.08 -33.63 -20.88
N HIS A 418 -23.24 -33.37 -20.27
CA HIS A 418 -23.44 -33.21 -18.83
C HIS A 418 -24.72 -33.91 -18.35
N GLU A 419 -24.71 -34.41 -17.11
CA GLU A 419 -25.89 -34.96 -16.42
C GLU A 419 -26.43 -33.93 -15.42
N LEU A 420 -27.73 -33.63 -15.48
CA LEU A 420 -28.42 -32.96 -14.37
C LEU A 420 -29.33 -33.95 -13.63
N ARG A 421 -29.00 -34.26 -12.38
CA ARG A 421 -29.80 -35.09 -11.48
C ARG A 421 -30.72 -34.22 -10.63
N LEU A 422 -32.03 -34.22 -10.90
CA LEU A 422 -33.03 -33.54 -10.08
C LEU A 422 -33.43 -34.46 -8.92
N VAL A 423 -33.35 -33.97 -7.69
CA VAL A 423 -33.61 -34.69 -6.44
C VAL A 423 -34.72 -33.99 -5.64
N VAL A 424 -35.67 -34.77 -5.13
CA VAL A 424 -36.65 -34.35 -4.11
C VAL A 424 -36.49 -35.21 -2.88
N SER A 425 -36.54 -34.61 -1.68
CA SER A 425 -36.57 -35.32 -0.40
C SER A 425 -37.82 -34.92 0.38
N VAL A 426 -38.48 -35.91 0.97
CA VAL A 426 -39.59 -35.73 1.92
C VAL A 426 -39.22 -36.45 3.20
N GLU A 427 -39.18 -35.74 4.33
CA GLU A 427 -38.79 -36.29 5.63
C GLU A 427 -37.45 -37.05 5.59
N GLY A 428 -36.51 -36.62 4.74
CA GLY A 428 -35.21 -37.26 4.51
C GLY A 428 -35.21 -38.37 3.44
N GLY A 429 -36.36 -38.97 3.12
CA GLY A 429 -36.48 -39.99 2.08
C GLY A 429 -36.42 -39.37 0.68
N THR A 430 -35.44 -39.77 -0.13
CA THR A 430 -35.17 -39.19 -1.45
C THR A 430 -35.90 -39.89 -2.60
N GLY A 431 -36.00 -39.17 -3.71
CA GLY A 431 -36.18 -39.70 -5.05
C GLY A 431 -35.50 -38.77 -6.05
N PHE A 432 -34.97 -39.34 -7.13
CA PHE A 432 -34.26 -38.56 -8.16
C PHE A 432 -34.61 -39.02 -9.57
N ALA A 433 -34.39 -38.13 -10.54
CA ALA A 433 -34.37 -38.46 -11.95
C ALA A 433 -33.40 -37.56 -12.71
N SER A 434 -32.69 -38.13 -13.69
CA SER A 434 -31.61 -37.47 -14.43
C SER A 434 -32.06 -36.95 -15.81
N PHE A 435 -31.34 -35.96 -16.32
CA PHE A 435 -31.52 -35.39 -17.65
C PHE A 435 -30.16 -35.05 -18.29
N ASP A 436 -29.86 -35.68 -19.42
CA ASP A 436 -28.64 -35.42 -20.18
C ASP A 436 -28.80 -34.18 -21.07
N PHE A 437 -27.78 -33.32 -21.10
CA PHE A 437 -27.69 -32.21 -22.04
C PHE A 437 -26.27 -32.06 -22.60
N ASN A 438 -26.10 -31.23 -23.64
CA ASN A 438 -24.79 -30.97 -24.23
C ASN A 438 -24.55 -29.46 -24.41
N ARG A 439 -23.55 -28.91 -23.72
CA ARG A 439 -23.17 -27.50 -23.82
C ARG A 439 -22.31 -27.22 -25.06
N THR A 440 -22.57 -26.12 -25.77
CA THR A 440 -21.78 -25.71 -26.95
C THR A 440 -20.48 -25.02 -26.54
N ASN A 441 -19.43 -25.22 -27.34
CA ASN A 441 -18.24 -24.38 -27.22
C ASN A 441 -18.50 -23.08 -28.00
N ASP A 442 -18.42 -21.95 -27.31
CA ASP A 442 -18.46 -20.62 -27.92
C ASP A 442 -17.03 -20.13 -28.19
N PRO A 443 -16.81 -19.07 -28.99
CA PRO A 443 -15.47 -18.55 -29.25
C PRO A 443 -15.03 -17.50 -28.21
N ILE A 444 -13.73 -17.38 -27.98
CA ILE A 444 -13.08 -16.31 -27.18
C ILE A 444 -13.64 -14.94 -27.55
N GLU A 445 -14.13 -14.19 -26.53
CA GLU A 445 -14.56 -12.81 -26.67
C GLU A 445 -13.46 -11.82 -26.23
N PHE A 446 -13.31 -10.72 -26.96
CA PHE A 446 -12.33 -9.67 -26.64
C PHE A 446 -12.90 -8.61 -25.69
N VAL A 447 -12.06 -8.08 -24.80
CA VAL A 447 -12.42 -6.94 -23.95
C VAL A 447 -12.56 -5.68 -24.81
N GLU A 448 -13.73 -5.02 -24.76
CA GLU A 448 -13.95 -3.71 -25.39
C GLU A 448 -13.98 -2.57 -24.35
N PRO A 449 -13.12 -1.52 -24.48
CA PRO A 449 -12.04 -1.38 -25.46
C PRO A 449 -10.81 -2.24 -25.11
N LEU A 450 -10.10 -2.70 -26.14
CA LEU A 450 -8.85 -3.45 -25.99
C LEU A 450 -7.79 -2.65 -25.20
N PRO A 451 -6.97 -3.31 -24.37
CA PRO A 451 -5.90 -2.65 -23.62
C PRO A 451 -4.74 -2.19 -24.51
N GLU A 452 -3.90 -1.32 -23.98
CA GLU A 452 -2.66 -0.86 -24.59
C GLU A 452 -1.47 -1.03 -23.63
N PHE A 453 -0.31 -1.42 -24.16
CA PHE A 453 0.92 -1.48 -23.37
C PHE A 453 1.47 -0.06 -23.20
N ILE A 454 1.37 0.47 -21.98
CA ILE A 454 1.95 1.76 -21.60
C ILE A 454 3.29 1.47 -20.92
N VAL A 455 4.37 1.51 -21.70
CA VAL A 455 5.72 1.11 -21.27
C VAL A 455 6.51 2.36 -20.81
N PRO A 456 7.01 2.44 -19.57
CA PRO A 456 8.01 3.45 -19.21
C PRO A 456 9.33 3.23 -19.97
N GLN A 457 10.00 4.30 -20.41
CA GLN A 457 11.39 4.23 -20.87
C GLN A 457 12.28 3.43 -19.90
N ARG A 458 13.26 2.71 -20.44
CA ARG A 458 14.19 1.82 -19.70
C ARG A 458 13.48 0.71 -18.86
N GLY A 459 12.16 0.56 -18.96
CA GLY A 459 11.33 -0.33 -18.13
C GLY A 459 10.43 -1.26 -18.92
N SER A 460 9.37 -1.77 -18.27
CA SER A 460 8.43 -2.72 -18.86
C SER A 460 7.02 -2.62 -18.27
N VAL A 461 6.05 -3.23 -18.95
CA VAL A 461 4.68 -3.41 -18.46
C VAL A 461 4.18 -4.81 -18.78
N VAL A 462 3.35 -5.38 -17.90
CA VAL A 462 2.74 -6.71 -18.03
C VAL A 462 1.25 -6.54 -18.28
N LEU A 463 0.68 -7.34 -19.18
CA LEU A 463 -0.77 -7.54 -19.33
C LEU A 463 -1.08 -9.03 -19.18
N ASN A 464 -2.13 -9.37 -18.43
CA ASN A 464 -2.64 -10.74 -18.32
C ASN A 464 -3.58 -11.05 -19.50
N ALA A 465 -3.68 -12.32 -19.88
CA ALA A 465 -4.57 -12.76 -20.95
C ALA A 465 -6.04 -12.37 -20.70
N SER A 466 -6.48 -12.46 -19.44
CA SER A 466 -7.82 -12.06 -18.96
C SER A 466 -8.11 -10.55 -19.00
N GLU A 467 -7.10 -9.70 -19.21
CA GLU A 467 -7.30 -8.27 -19.48
C GLU A 467 -7.52 -7.98 -20.98
N ILE A 468 -7.26 -8.96 -21.84
CA ILE A 468 -7.28 -8.86 -23.30
C ILE A 468 -8.52 -9.57 -23.86
N ALA A 469 -8.83 -10.76 -23.33
CA ALA A 469 -9.93 -11.61 -23.78
C ALA A 469 -10.43 -12.53 -22.65
N SER A 470 -11.66 -13.00 -22.79
CA SER A 470 -12.29 -13.98 -21.90
C SER A 470 -13.02 -15.02 -22.74
N ASP A 471 -12.88 -16.29 -22.37
CA ASP A 471 -13.64 -17.38 -22.97
C ASP A 471 -15.02 -17.52 -22.28
N PRO A 472 -16.16 -17.52 -23.02
CA PRO A 472 -17.49 -17.72 -22.45
C PRO A 472 -17.71 -19.09 -21.79
N ASP A 473 -16.91 -20.10 -22.14
CA ASP A 473 -16.95 -21.43 -21.53
C ASP A 473 -16.20 -21.51 -20.19
N GLY A 474 -15.71 -20.38 -19.68
CA GLY A 474 -14.97 -20.29 -18.42
C GLY A 474 -13.56 -20.87 -18.49
N GLN A 475 -13.08 -21.21 -19.69
CA GLN A 475 -11.74 -21.72 -19.92
C GLN A 475 -10.71 -20.60 -19.69
N SER A 476 -9.50 -20.99 -19.29
CA SER A 476 -8.40 -20.03 -19.16
C SER A 476 -7.83 -19.69 -20.53
N VAL A 477 -7.91 -18.42 -20.92
CA VAL A 477 -7.24 -17.94 -22.14
C VAL A 477 -5.74 -17.86 -21.90
N ARG A 478 -4.97 -18.42 -22.84
CA ARG A 478 -3.50 -18.42 -22.86
C ARG A 478 -2.95 -17.66 -24.07
N ILE A 479 -1.73 -17.17 -23.94
CA ILE A 479 -0.98 -16.49 -25.00
C ILE A 479 0.05 -17.48 -25.56
N LEU A 480 -0.17 -17.99 -26.77
CA LEU A 480 0.72 -18.97 -27.41
C LEU A 480 1.96 -18.32 -28.01
N ASN A 481 1.79 -17.15 -28.64
CA ASN A 481 2.82 -16.45 -29.38
C ASN A 481 2.54 -14.94 -29.37
N ALA A 482 3.60 -14.14 -29.45
CA ALA A 482 3.58 -12.69 -29.36
C ALA A 482 4.67 -12.12 -30.27
N THR A 483 4.29 -11.23 -31.20
CA THR A 483 5.22 -10.66 -32.17
C THR A 483 5.12 -9.14 -32.24
N VAL A 484 6.27 -8.47 -32.27
CA VAL A 484 6.37 -7.01 -32.42
C VAL A 484 6.44 -6.67 -33.91
N LEU A 485 5.41 -5.99 -34.42
CA LEU A 485 5.25 -5.74 -35.87
C LEU A 485 6.05 -4.52 -36.36
N GLU A 486 6.25 -3.52 -35.50
CA GLU A 486 6.83 -2.21 -35.82
C GLU A 486 7.88 -1.82 -34.78
N ASN A 487 8.92 -1.05 -35.15
CA ASN A 487 9.93 -0.55 -34.21
C ASN A 487 10.59 -1.63 -33.31
N ALA A 488 10.69 -2.87 -33.80
CA ALA A 488 11.16 -4.06 -33.05
C ALA A 488 12.65 -4.05 -32.64
N SER A 489 13.37 -2.95 -32.85
CA SER A 489 14.66 -2.66 -32.21
C SER A 489 14.51 -2.09 -30.81
N HIS A 490 13.43 -1.33 -30.55
CA HIS A 490 13.18 -0.61 -29.30
C HIS A 490 12.42 -1.46 -28.28
N PHE A 491 11.72 -2.50 -28.75
CA PHE A 491 10.84 -3.34 -27.95
C PHE A 491 11.24 -4.82 -27.98
N ASN A 492 11.08 -5.48 -26.83
CA ASN A 492 11.14 -6.93 -26.69
C ASN A 492 9.86 -7.40 -26.00
N VAL A 493 9.26 -8.49 -26.49
CA VAL A 493 8.04 -9.07 -25.93
C VAL A 493 8.33 -10.46 -25.40
N VAL A 494 7.88 -10.76 -24.18
CA VAL A 494 8.14 -12.03 -23.49
C VAL A 494 6.84 -12.53 -22.89
N ILE A 495 6.43 -13.73 -23.29
CA ILE A 495 5.31 -14.46 -22.69
C ILE A 495 5.81 -15.12 -21.40
N HIS A 496 5.02 -15.08 -20.33
CA HIS A 496 5.34 -15.74 -19.08
C HIS A 496 5.31 -17.28 -19.24
N PRO A 497 6.12 -18.09 -18.52
CA PRO A 497 6.23 -19.53 -18.80
C PRO A 497 4.96 -20.37 -18.64
N ASP A 498 3.93 -19.85 -17.96
CA ASP A 498 2.59 -20.45 -17.83
C ASP A 498 1.57 -19.93 -18.87
N GLN A 499 2.00 -19.06 -19.79
CA GLN A 499 1.20 -18.45 -20.87
C GLN A 499 0.04 -17.55 -20.38
N SER A 500 -0.05 -17.25 -19.08
CA SER A 500 -1.11 -16.42 -18.48
C SER A 500 -0.99 -14.93 -18.79
N SER A 501 0.21 -14.47 -19.17
CA SER A 501 0.54 -13.05 -19.28
C SER A 501 1.69 -12.78 -20.24
N VAL A 502 1.76 -11.55 -20.73
CA VAL A 502 2.78 -11.06 -21.67
C VAL A 502 3.37 -9.76 -21.16
N THR A 503 4.70 -9.65 -21.22
CA THR A 503 5.47 -8.47 -20.81
C THR A 503 6.08 -7.79 -22.03
N LEU A 504 5.91 -6.47 -22.15
CA LEU A 504 6.57 -5.64 -23.15
C LEU A 504 7.63 -4.77 -22.48
N TYR A 505 8.87 -4.82 -22.98
CA TYR A 505 10.04 -4.11 -22.45
C TYR A 505 10.52 -3.03 -23.43
N HIS A 506 10.84 -1.83 -22.92
CA HIS A 506 11.77 -0.95 -23.62
C HIS A 506 13.17 -1.57 -23.50
N SER A 507 13.77 -1.88 -24.65
CA SER A 507 14.92 -2.79 -24.73
C SER A 507 16.25 -2.09 -25.01
N LEU A 508 16.19 -0.78 -25.25
CA LEU A 508 17.35 0.08 -25.46
C LEU A 508 17.46 1.10 -24.33
N ASP A 509 18.70 1.46 -24.03
CA ASP A 509 19.08 2.45 -23.03
C ASP A 509 19.31 3.78 -23.77
N GLU A 510 18.21 4.46 -24.08
CA GLU A 510 18.17 5.62 -24.97
C GLU A 510 16.94 6.49 -24.70
N GLU A 511 17.04 7.78 -25.05
CA GLU A 511 15.89 8.69 -25.12
C GLU A 511 15.11 8.50 -26.41
N TRP A 512 14.01 7.73 -26.32
CA TRP A 512 13.12 7.43 -27.42
C TRP A 512 11.65 7.55 -27.00
N GLU A 513 10.86 8.22 -27.84
CA GLU A 513 9.40 8.21 -27.80
C GLU A 513 8.85 7.55 -29.06
N GLY A 514 7.81 6.73 -28.90
CA GLY A 514 7.10 6.17 -30.04
C GLY A 514 6.18 5.01 -29.71
N THR A 515 5.60 4.43 -30.76
CA THR A 515 4.61 3.35 -30.67
C THR A 515 5.10 2.08 -31.36
N THR A 516 4.45 0.96 -31.02
CA THR A 516 4.52 -0.30 -31.77
C THR A 516 3.14 -0.97 -31.78
N ARG A 517 3.02 -2.04 -32.57
CA ARG A 517 1.87 -2.94 -32.59
C ARG A 517 2.34 -4.34 -32.26
N ILE A 518 1.64 -5.01 -31.35
CA ILE A 518 1.96 -6.35 -30.88
C ILE A 518 0.82 -7.27 -31.33
N GLU A 519 1.12 -8.23 -32.20
CA GLU A 519 0.20 -9.30 -32.57
C GLU A 519 0.35 -10.46 -31.57
N LEU A 520 -0.76 -10.90 -31.00
CA LEU A 520 -0.85 -12.01 -30.05
C LEU A 520 -1.75 -13.11 -30.63
N ASP A 521 -1.26 -14.35 -30.56
CA ASP A 521 -2.05 -15.56 -30.83
C ASP A 521 -2.56 -16.09 -29.47
N LEU A 522 -3.88 -16.14 -29.28
CA LEU A 522 -4.55 -16.63 -28.08
C LEU A 522 -5.18 -18.01 -28.30
N GLU A 523 -5.29 -18.81 -27.25
CA GLU A 523 -5.94 -20.14 -27.22
C GLU A 523 -6.70 -20.34 -25.90
N ALA A 524 -7.85 -21.02 -25.94
CA ALA A 524 -8.63 -21.38 -24.75
C ALA A 524 -8.30 -22.80 -24.25
N ASP A 525 -8.32 -23.00 -22.93
CA ASP A 525 -8.04 -24.29 -22.28
C ASP A 525 -9.19 -25.32 -22.40
N GLY A 526 -9.24 -26.07 -23.51
CA GLY A 526 -10.28 -27.08 -23.76
C GLY A 526 -9.84 -28.31 -24.56
N GLU A 527 -10.75 -29.28 -24.73
CA GLU A 527 -10.57 -30.39 -25.70
C GLU A 527 -10.83 -29.94 -27.15
N ILE A 528 -11.59 -28.86 -27.32
CA ILE A 528 -11.88 -28.22 -28.60
C ILE A 528 -10.86 -27.12 -28.83
N LEU A 529 -10.30 -27.06 -30.04
CA LEU A 529 -9.33 -26.04 -30.42
C LEU A 529 -10.07 -24.73 -30.74
N ASP A 530 -10.13 -23.80 -29.78
CA ASP A 530 -10.48 -22.40 -30.04
C ASP A 530 -9.25 -21.49 -29.94
N GLN A 531 -9.11 -20.59 -30.92
CA GLN A 531 -7.95 -19.73 -31.10
C GLN A 531 -8.35 -18.38 -31.70
N ALA A 532 -7.79 -17.30 -31.16
CA ALA A 532 -8.14 -15.94 -31.56
C ALA A 532 -6.89 -15.03 -31.68
N ASN A 533 -6.81 -14.26 -32.76
CA ASN A 533 -5.70 -13.33 -33.03
C ASN A 533 -6.11 -11.89 -32.69
N VAL A 534 -5.26 -11.18 -31.95
CA VAL A 534 -5.49 -9.77 -31.58
C VAL A 534 -4.24 -8.93 -31.83
N THR A 535 -4.42 -7.65 -32.19
CA THR A 535 -3.30 -6.69 -32.25
C THR A 535 -3.50 -5.56 -31.27
N LEU A 536 -2.63 -5.48 -30.27
CA LEU A 536 -2.63 -4.42 -29.26
C LEU A 536 -1.67 -3.28 -29.66
N LEU A 537 -1.96 -2.08 -29.19
CA LEU A 537 -1.05 -0.93 -29.29
C LEU A 537 -0.05 -0.97 -28.13
N GLY A 538 1.22 -0.67 -28.40
CA GLY A 538 2.20 -0.31 -27.39
C GLY A 538 2.68 1.12 -27.59
N ARG A 539 2.90 1.87 -26.52
CA ARG A 539 3.64 3.14 -26.54
C ARG A 539 4.67 3.20 -25.44
N VAL A 540 5.76 3.90 -25.72
CA VAL A 540 6.71 4.35 -24.68
C VAL A 540 6.20 5.66 -24.08
N LEU A 541 6.32 5.81 -22.76
CA LEU A 541 6.22 7.08 -22.06
C LEU A 541 7.62 7.57 -21.68
N PRO A 542 7.94 8.86 -21.86
CA PRO A 542 9.18 9.43 -21.38
C PRO A 542 9.27 9.37 -19.85
N ILE A 543 10.49 9.19 -19.34
CA ILE A 543 10.88 9.37 -17.95
C ILE A 543 11.97 10.44 -17.93
N ASN A 544 11.84 11.40 -17.03
CA ASN A 544 12.84 12.45 -16.86
C ASN A 544 14.05 11.90 -16.09
N ASP A 545 15.14 11.58 -16.79
CA ASP A 545 16.40 11.16 -16.18
C ASP A 545 17.12 12.33 -15.48
N GLN A 546 18.22 12.03 -14.80
CA GLN A 546 18.98 13.02 -14.03
C GLN A 546 20.03 13.74 -14.89
N ILE A 547 20.05 15.07 -14.78
CA ILE A 547 21.03 15.99 -15.38
C ILE A 547 22.48 15.46 -15.27
N ILE A 548 23.17 15.43 -16.41
CA ILE A 548 24.53 14.89 -16.54
C ILE A 548 25.55 16.04 -16.46
N GLN A 549 26.58 15.87 -15.63
CA GLN A 549 27.76 16.74 -15.66
C GLN A 549 28.74 16.28 -16.75
N LEU A 550 28.86 17.07 -17.82
CA LEU A 550 29.81 16.84 -18.91
C LEU A 550 31.25 17.12 -18.48
N SER A 551 31.47 18.17 -17.69
CA SER A 551 32.80 18.52 -17.17
C SER A 551 32.77 19.41 -15.92
N THR A 552 33.90 19.53 -15.23
CA THR A 552 34.07 20.44 -14.07
C THR A 552 34.44 21.84 -14.53
N ILE A 553 33.81 22.86 -13.95
CA ILE A 553 34.10 24.26 -14.28
C ILE A 553 35.51 24.63 -13.78
N GLY A 554 36.32 25.19 -14.67
CA GLY A 554 37.68 25.63 -14.35
C GLY A 554 37.69 26.96 -13.58
N GLN A 555 38.83 27.28 -12.96
CA GLN A 555 39.02 28.57 -12.31
C GLN A 555 38.93 29.71 -13.32
N GLN A 556 37.98 30.62 -13.11
CA GLN A 556 37.86 31.85 -13.86
C GLN A 556 38.75 32.93 -13.24
N THR A 557 39.32 33.81 -14.08
CA THR A 557 40.14 34.94 -13.61
C THR A 557 39.58 36.24 -14.18
N LEU A 558 39.29 37.18 -13.29
CA LEU A 558 38.84 38.53 -13.58
C LEU A 558 39.90 39.52 -13.08
N ILE A 559 39.70 40.80 -13.38
CA ILE A 559 40.51 41.91 -12.89
C ILE A 559 39.56 42.87 -12.16
N GLU A 560 40.00 43.43 -11.04
CA GLU A 560 39.31 44.47 -10.26
C GLU A 560 38.93 45.66 -11.17
N ASP A 561 37.74 46.24 -10.94
CA ASP A 561 37.12 47.28 -11.80
C ASP A 561 37.03 46.94 -13.31
N GLY A 562 37.14 45.66 -13.66
CA GLY A 562 37.13 45.15 -15.03
C GLY A 562 35.75 44.82 -15.62
N GLU A 563 35.74 44.51 -16.92
CA GLU A 563 34.57 44.01 -17.66
C GLU A 563 34.11 42.63 -17.15
N SER A 564 32.81 42.34 -17.25
CA SER A 564 32.22 41.05 -16.87
C SER A 564 32.76 39.87 -17.70
N ILE A 565 32.75 38.67 -17.12
CA ILE A 565 32.97 37.40 -17.84
C ILE A 565 31.66 36.63 -18.00
N LEU A 566 31.49 35.98 -19.15
CA LEU A 566 30.32 35.15 -19.47
C LEU A 566 30.69 33.66 -19.45
N LEU A 567 30.00 32.88 -18.63
CA LEU A 567 30.15 31.43 -18.50
C LEU A 567 28.97 30.69 -19.17
N PRO A 568 29.19 29.96 -20.29
CA PRO A 568 28.15 29.12 -20.90
C PRO A 568 27.95 27.84 -20.08
N TYR A 569 26.81 27.68 -19.41
CA TYR A 569 26.60 26.55 -18.50
C TYR A 569 26.31 25.22 -19.22
N LEU A 570 25.81 25.26 -20.46
CA LEU A 570 25.59 24.05 -21.28
C LEU A 570 26.90 23.41 -21.80
N ASP A 571 28.05 24.07 -21.67
CA ASP A 571 29.36 23.41 -21.91
C ASP A 571 29.74 22.44 -20.77
N TYR A 572 28.99 22.47 -19.65
CA TYR A 572 29.27 21.72 -18.42
C TYR A 572 28.13 20.79 -17.99
N PHE A 573 26.88 21.07 -18.37
CA PHE A 573 25.69 20.31 -17.95
C PHE A 573 24.75 20.05 -19.13
N GLU A 574 24.25 18.84 -19.24
CA GLU A 574 23.29 18.42 -20.27
C GLU A 574 22.11 17.68 -19.62
N ASP A 575 20.91 18.00 -20.09
CA ASP A 575 19.67 17.31 -19.76
C ASP A 575 19.42 16.23 -20.82
N PRO A 576 19.24 14.94 -20.47
CA PRO A 576 19.07 13.86 -21.46
C PRO A 576 17.89 14.11 -22.41
N GLU A 577 16.79 14.64 -21.89
CA GLU A 577 15.57 15.01 -22.62
C GLU A 577 15.67 16.37 -23.33
N GLN A 578 16.83 17.06 -23.22
CA GLN A 578 17.11 18.39 -23.76
C GLN A 578 16.15 19.50 -23.26
N GLN A 579 15.64 19.36 -22.04
CA GLN A 579 14.80 20.36 -21.37
C GLN A 579 15.61 21.59 -20.92
N PRO A 580 14.97 22.76 -20.79
CA PRO A 580 15.64 24.00 -20.40
C PRO A 580 16.05 23.98 -18.92
N LEU A 581 17.35 23.80 -18.67
CA LEU A 581 17.94 23.85 -17.33
C LEU A 581 17.81 25.24 -16.69
N THR A 582 17.24 25.27 -15.49
CA THR A 582 17.24 26.41 -14.57
C THR A 582 18.55 26.39 -13.77
N VAL A 583 19.27 27.51 -13.71
CA VAL A 583 20.49 27.67 -12.91
C VAL A 583 20.31 28.81 -11.91
N LEU A 584 20.66 28.55 -10.65
CA LEU A 584 20.61 29.53 -9.56
C LEU A 584 21.94 29.50 -8.80
N ILE A 585 22.36 30.65 -8.26
CA ILE A 585 23.53 30.75 -7.39
C ILE A 585 23.05 31.19 -6.00
N ASN A 586 23.43 30.42 -4.98
CA ASN A 586 22.92 30.58 -3.60
C ASN A 586 21.37 30.58 -3.47
N GLY A 587 20.64 30.17 -4.50
CA GLY A 587 19.17 30.14 -4.56
C GLY A 587 18.52 31.24 -5.42
N GLU A 588 19.30 32.22 -5.93
CA GLU A 588 18.77 33.35 -6.71
C GLU A 588 19.40 33.41 -8.11
N SER A 589 18.69 34.00 -9.08
CA SER A 589 19.18 34.19 -10.46
C SER A 589 20.13 35.38 -10.62
N GLU A 590 19.98 36.40 -9.78
CA GLU A 590 20.85 37.58 -9.71
C GLU A 590 21.25 37.83 -8.24
N GLY A 591 22.42 38.41 -8.00
CA GLY A 591 22.86 38.67 -6.63
C GLY A 591 24.29 39.18 -6.50
N VAL A 592 24.68 39.48 -5.26
CA VAL A 592 25.99 40.01 -4.89
C VAL A 592 26.68 39.06 -3.92
N GLY A 593 27.91 38.68 -4.26
CA GLY A 593 28.79 37.82 -3.46
C GLY A 593 29.72 38.61 -2.54
N GLY A 594 30.92 38.09 -2.32
CA GLY A 594 31.97 38.76 -1.54
C GLY A 594 32.85 39.70 -2.37
N LEU A 595 33.12 39.36 -3.64
CA LEU A 595 34.02 40.08 -4.55
C LEU A 595 33.40 40.36 -5.93
N ILE A 596 32.20 39.81 -6.20
CA ILE A 596 31.52 39.88 -7.51
C ILE A 596 30.02 40.12 -7.34
N GLU A 597 29.36 40.59 -8.40
CA GLU A 597 27.93 40.36 -8.65
C GLU A 597 27.73 39.31 -9.76
N TRP A 598 26.60 38.61 -9.73
CA TRP A 598 26.23 37.59 -10.73
C TRP A 598 24.85 37.84 -11.33
N ASN A 599 24.66 37.41 -12.57
CA ASN A 599 23.39 37.46 -13.28
C ASN A 599 23.25 36.26 -14.23
N VAL A 600 22.29 35.37 -13.96
CA VAL A 600 21.94 34.24 -14.85
C VAL A 600 20.95 34.75 -15.90
N SER A 601 21.31 34.63 -17.18
CA SER A 601 20.47 35.14 -18.26
C SER A 601 19.18 34.33 -18.44
N ASN A 602 18.05 35.02 -18.52
CA ASN A 602 16.74 34.40 -18.73
C ASN A 602 16.49 33.94 -20.18
N ASP A 603 17.23 34.48 -21.15
CA ASP A 603 17.03 34.26 -22.59
C ASP A 603 18.17 33.44 -23.25
N LEU A 604 19.29 33.25 -22.56
CA LEU A 604 20.52 32.62 -23.09
C LEU A 604 21.14 31.70 -22.02
N PRO A 605 21.83 30.61 -22.40
CA PRO A 605 22.45 29.67 -21.45
C PRO A 605 23.79 30.20 -20.89
N LEU A 606 23.76 31.40 -20.31
CA LEU A 606 24.94 32.18 -19.88
C LEU A 606 24.75 32.69 -18.45
N ILE A 607 25.82 32.61 -17.66
CA ILE A 607 25.96 33.33 -16.39
C ILE A 607 26.96 34.46 -16.60
N GLU A 608 26.60 35.68 -16.24
CA GLU A 608 27.49 36.83 -16.17
C GLU A 608 28.04 36.98 -14.74
N PHE A 609 29.36 37.22 -14.63
CA PHE A 609 30.03 37.58 -13.38
C PHE A 609 30.79 38.89 -13.57
N THR A 610 30.48 39.88 -12.73
CA THR A 610 31.07 41.23 -12.77
C THR A 610 31.85 41.46 -11.48
N PRO A 611 33.09 41.98 -11.52
CA PRO A 611 33.81 42.39 -10.31
C PRO A 611 33.04 43.45 -9.53
N LEU A 612 33.06 43.40 -8.20
CA LEU A 612 32.66 44.55 -7.40
C LEU A 612 33.78 45.61 -7.42
N PRO A 613 33.43 46.91 -7.33
CA PRO A 613 34.42 47.97 -7.27
C PRO A 613 35.38 47.77 -6.09
N ASN A 614 36.68 47.91 -6.35
CA ASN A 614 37.74 47.87 -5.33
C ASN A 614 37.71 46.57 -4.47
N ALA A 615 37.38 45.43 -5.10
CA ALA A 615 37.25 44.12 -4.44
C ALA A 615 38.04 42.97 -5.10
N SER A 616 39.28 42.75 -4.65
CA SER A 616 40.18 41.71 -5.16
C SER A 616 40.35 40.50 -4.23
N GLY A 617 40.75 39.35 -4.79
CA GLY A 617 40.96 38.12 -4.03
C GLY A 617 40.51 36.84 -4.76
N ALA A 618 39.89 35.92 -4.01
CA ALA A 618 39.34 34.68 -4.57
C ALA A 618 38.03 34.30 -3.87
N GLU A 619 37.05 33.87 -4.65
CA GLU A 619 35.69 33.50 -4.23
C GLU A 619 35.31 32.16 -4.85
N VAL A 620 34.38 31.43 -4.24
CA VAL A 620 33.79 30.21 -4.82
C VAL A 620 32.28 30.30 -4.69
N LEU A 621 31.60 30.32 -5.83
CA LEU A 621 30.14 30.34 -5.91
C LEU A 621 29.61 28.92 -6.09
N GLN A 622 28.46 28.63 -5.49
CA GLN A 622 27.79 27.34 -5.65
C GLN A 622 26.55 27.49 -6.54
N LEU A 623 26.58 26.77 -7.67
CA LEU A 623 25.49 26.68 -8.63
C LEU A 623 24.59 25.51 -8.27
N SER A 624 23.29 25.73 -8.37
CA SER A 624 22.23 24.72 -8.32
C SER A 624 21.57 24.66 -9.70
N ILE A 625 21.74 23.55 -10.40
CA ILE A 625 21.23 23.29 -11.75
C ILE A 625 20.04 22.33 -11.65
N SER A 626 18.88 22.67 -12.20
CA SER A 626 17.66 21.86 -12.11
C SER A 626 16.82 21.89 -13.39
N ASP A 627 16.21 20.75 -13.68
CA ASP A 627 15.20 20.45 -14.70
C ASP A 627 13.77 20.80 -14.23
N GLY A 628 13.58 21.01 -12.93
CA GLY A 628 12.28 21.20 -12.27
C GLY A 628 11.61 19.90 -11.78
N TYR A 629 12.23 18.73 -11.98
CA TYR A 629 11.67 17.42 -11.65
C TYR A 629 12.57 16.61 -10.72
N ASN A 630 13.87 16.53 -11.00
CA ASN A 630 14.85 15.79 -10.22
C ASN A 630 15.54 16.66 -9.15
N THR A 631 16.28 16.00 -8.26
CA THR A 631 17.12 16.69 -7.27
C THR A 631 18.20 17.53 -7.97
N PRO A 632 18.32 18.85 -7.69
CA PRO A 632 19.27 19.70 -8.37
C PRO A 632 20.72 19.21 -8.27
N LEU A 633 21.43 19.29 -9.39
CA LEU A 633 22.87 19.06 -9.46
C LEU A 633 23.61 20.28 -8.90
N ILE A 634 24.60 20.04 -8.06
CA ILE A 634 25.39 21.09 -7.40
C ILE A 634 26.80 21.13 -7.99
N ALA A 635 27.28 22.32 -8.35
CA ALA A 635 28.63 22.53 -8.87
C ALA A 635 29.25 23.84 -8.37
N ASP A 636 30.57 23.83 -8.15
CA ASP A 636 31.30 25.01 -7.68
C ASP A 636 31.96 25.77 -8.85
N VAL A 637 31.90 27.10 -8.83
CA VAL A 637 32.62 28.00 -9.74
C VAL A 637 33.69 28.76 -8.95
N PRO A 638 34.98 28.42 -9.10
CA PRO A 638 36.07 29.14 -8.47
C PRO A 638 36.46 30.38 -9.28
N LEU A 639 36.41 31.53 -8.63
CA LEU A 639 36.73 32.86 -9.17
C LEU A 639 38.00 33.40 -8.50
N ARG A 640 38.80 34.14 -9.27
CA ARG A 640 39.92 34.94 -8.76
C ARG A 640 39.92 36.29 -9.42
N ILE A 641 39.91 37.34 -8.62
CA ILE A 641 39.95 38.73 -9.06
C ILE A 641 41.38 39.22 -8.80
N GLU A 642 42.12 39.53 -9.86
CA GLU A 642 43.46 40.12 -9.73
C GLU A 642 43.34 41.62 -9.43
N ALA A 643 44.12 42.09 -8.45
CA ALA A 643 44.05 43.46 -7.97
C ALA A 643 44.61 44.49 -8.97
N VAL A 644 44.10 45.72 -8.88
CA VAL A 644 44.55 46.89 -9.66
C VAL A 644 44.94 48.02 -8.71
N ASP A 645 45.89 48.85 -9.15
CA ASP A 645 46.46 50.00 -8.42
C ASP A 645 45.53 51.21 -8.63
N ASP A 646 44.80 51.64 -7.57
CA ASP A 646 43.84 52.76 -7.64
C ASP A 646 44.49 54.16 -7.63
N GLU A 647 43.76 55.20 -8.09
CA GLU A 647 44.18 56.61 -7.89
C GLU A 647 43.69 57.15 -6.53
N PHE A 648 44.61 57.66 -5.70
CA PHE A 648 44.28 58.21 -4.38
C PHE A 648 43.29 59.39 -4.43
N VAL A 649 42.40 59.45 -3.43
CA VAL A 649 41.28 60.39 -3.35
C VAL A 649 41.66 61.63 -2.53
N VAL A 650 41.25 62.82 -2.98
CA VAL A 650 41.59 64.12 -2.36
C VAL A 650 40.34 64.93 -2.00
N ASP A 651 40.24 65.39 -0.74
CA ASP A 651 39.28 66.43 -0.35
C ASP A 651 39.87 67.83 -0.64
N GLU A 652 39.54 68.35 -1.82
CA GLU A 652 39.92 69.69 -2.23
C GLU A 652 39.49 70.82 -1.26
N THR A 653 38.50 70.61 -0.39
CA THR A 653 38.03 71.64 0.54
C THR A 653 38.96 71.88 1.72
N ALA A 654 39.80 70.89 2.07
CA ALA A 654 40.71 70.95 3.21
C ALA A 654 41.85 71.98 3.04
N TRP A 655 42.19 72.37 1.80
CA TRP A 655 43.22 73.39 1.46
C TRP A 655 42.86 74.85 1.84
N SER A 656 41.96 75.05 2.79
CA SER A 656 41.54 76.36 3.30
C SER A 656 41.51 76.36 4.83
N LEU A 657 42.51 76.97 5.45
CA LEU A 657 42.64 77.09 6.91
C LEU A 657 42.19 78.48 7.40
N SER A 658 41.79 78.55 8.67
CA SER A 658 41.48 79.80 9.36
C SER A 658 42.11 79.77 10.75
N MET A 659 42.79 80.85 11.12
CA MET A 659 43.53 81.00 12.37
C MET A 659 43.53 82.46 12.82
N LYS A 660 44.14 82.75 13.96
CA LYS A 660 44.36 84.10 14.46
C LYS A 660 45.80 84.54 14.26
N GLU A 661 46.00 85.84 14.31
CA GLU A 661 47.30 86.46 14.53
C GLU A 661 47.96 85.87 15.79
N GLU A 662 49.30 85.77 15.79
CA GLU A 662 50.10 85.03 16.78
C GLU A 662 49.79 83.52 16.98
N GLU A 663 48.78 82.93 16.34
CA GLU A 663 48.38 81.53 16.57
C GLU A 663 49.32 80.52 15.89
N THR A 664 49.38 79.30 16.44
CA THR A 664 49.96 78.13 15.77
C THR A 664 48.95 76.98 15.75
N LEU A 665 48.61 76.50 14.55
CA LEU A 665 47.79 75.32 14.31
C LEU A 665 48.64 74.10 13.99
N LEU A 666 48.11 72.92 14.30
CA LEU A 666 48.58 71.61 13.83
C LEU A 666 47.40 70.91 13.15
N VAL A 667 47.61 70.43 11.94
CA VAL A 667 46.54 69.94 11.04
C VAL A 667 46.87 68.52 10.56
N ASP A 668 45.92 67.60 10.71
CA ASP A 668 46.04 66.21 10.26
C ASP A 668 45.73 66.12 8.75
N LEU A 669 46.68 65.59 7.98
CA LEU A 669 46.61 65.48 6.52
C LEU A 669 45.91 64.21 6.04
N THR A 670 45.61 63.25 6.93
CA THR A 670 44.77 62.07 6.57
C THR A 670 43.32 62.46 6.26
N ALA A 671 42.90 63.66 6.67
CA ALA A 671 41.63 64.27 6.27
C ALA A 671 41.69 65.04 4.94
N PHE A 672 42.87 65.18 4.33
CA PHE A 672 43.07 65.93 3.07
C PHE A 672 43.14 65.00 1.86
N ALA A 673 43.74 63.82 2.01
CA ALA A 673 43.74 62.77 1.01
C ALA A 673 43.86 61.39 1.66
N TYR A 674 43.27 60.37 1.03
CA TYR A 674 43.38 58.98 1.43
C TYR A 674 43.51 58.08 0.20
N ASP A 675 44.11 56.92 0.39
CA ASP A 675 44.27 55.91 -0.64
C ASP A 675 43.30 54.72 -0.41
N VAL A 676 42.86 54.04 -1.46
CA VAL A 676 41.86 52.96 -1.38
C VAL A 676 42.51 51.62 -1.02
N ASP A 677 43.59 51.25 -1.72
CA ASP A 677 44.44 50.09 -1.43
C ASP A 677 45.18 50.22 -0.09
N GLY A 678 45.36 51.47 0.37
CA GLY A 678 46.01 51.84 1.62
C GLY A 678 47.49 52.19 1.42
N ASP A 679 47.88 52.59 0.21
CA ASP A 679 49.25 52.93 -0.12
C ASP A 679 49.69 54.28 0.49
N THR A 680 51.01 54.47 0.64
CA THR A 680 51.54 55.42 1.65
C THR A 680 51.74 56.84 1.12
N LEU A 681 50.68 57.65 1.21
CA LEU A 681 50.69 59.05 0.80
C LEU A 681 51.78 59.90 1.49
N THR A 682 52.62 60.52 0.66
CA THR A 682 53.74 61.37 1.03
C THR A 682 53.45 62.84 0.71
N TRP A 683 53.74 63.73 1.65
CA TRP A 683 53.40 65.15 1.57
C TRP A 683 54.63 66.05 1.36
N SER A 684 54.49 67.14 0.60
CA SER A 684 55.46 68.26 0.54
C SER A 684 54.78 69.61 0.79
N VAL A 685 55.51 70.55 1.39
CA VAL A 685 55.07 71.94 1.59
C VAL A 685 56.16 72.88 1.09
N GLU A 686 55.78 73.80 0.20
CA GLU A 686 56.73 74.62 -0.58
C GLU A 686 56.27 76.08 -0.62
N SER A 687 57.20 77.02 -0.49
CA SER A 687 56.87 78.45 -0.48
C SER A 687 56.48 78.94 -1.88
N ALA A 688 55.27 79.47 -2.01
CA ALA A 688 54.75 80.10 -3.22
C ALA A 688 55.20 81.56 -3.38
N GLY A 689 55.68 82.19 -2.30
CA GLY A 689 56.11 83.59 -2.30
C GLY A 689 56.31 84.14 -0.88
N SER A 690 56.21 85.47 -0.74
CA SER A 690 56.07 86.12 0.57
C SER A 690 54.78 85.65 1.25
N SER A 691 54.87 85.19 2.50
CA SER A 691 53.74 84.70 3.29
C SER A 691 53.63 85.44 4.63
N LYS A 692 52.40 85.61 5.12
CA LYS A 692 52.05 86.04 6.48
C LYS A 692 52.09 84.90 7.52
N ALA A 693 52.39 83.68 7.09
CA ALA A 693 52.48 82.50 7.95
C ALA A 693 53.72 81.65 7.61
N MET A 694 54.15 80.82 8.56
CA MET A 694 55.15 79.78 8.35
C MET A 694 54.47 78.41 8.40
N ALA A 695 54.63 77.62 7.33
CA ALA A 695 54.14 76.25 7.25
C ALA A 695 55.31 75.25 7.28
N ALA A 696 55.15 74.11 7.98
CA ALA A 696 56.15 73.05 8.09
C ALA A 696 55.49 71.68 8.30
N LEU A 697 56.02 70.62 7.68
CA LEU A 697 55.51 69.26 7.80
C LEU A 697 56.22 68.45 8.89
N SER A 698 55.47 67.56 9.54
CA SER A 698 55.93 66.58 10.52
C SER A 698 55.24 65.24 10.28
N GLY A 699 55.71 64.49 9.28
CA GLY A 699 55.04 63.26 8.82
C GLY A 699 53.70 63.57 8.15
N GLN A 700 52.60 63.10 8.74
CA GLN A 700 51.22 63.35 8.25
C GLN A 700 50.57 64.58 8.92
N GLU A 701 51.32 65.37 9.69
CA GLU A 701 50.82 66.60 10.32
C GLU A 701 51.46 67.84 9.67
N LEU A 702 50.65 68.86 9.39
CA LEU A 702 51.09 70.19 8.95
C LEU A 702 50.98 71.19 10.11
N LEU A 703 52.11 71.76 10.50
CA LEU A 703 52.20 72.87 11.44
C LEU A 703 52.12 74.20 10.68
N VAL A 704 51.24 75.12 11.09
CA VAL A 704 51.07 76.44 10.49
C VAL A 704 51.06 77.50 11.59
N SER A 705 51.94 78.50 11.53
CA SER A 705 51.99 79.60 12.50
C SER A 705 51.86 80.95 11.80
N ALA A 706 51.03 81.85 12.32
CA ALA A 706 51.02 83.24 11.87
C ALA A 706 52.35 83.94 12.20
N LEU A 707 52.70 84.96 11.43
CA LEU A 707 53.74 85.91 11.80
C LEU A 707 53.19 86.95 12.80
N LEU A 708 54.11 87.67 13.44
CA LEU A 708 53.81 88.79 14.33
C LEU A 708 53.34 89.98 13.49
N ASP A 709 52.32 90.71 13.94
CA ASP A 709 51.76 91.93 13.33
C ASP A 709 51.33 91.78 11.84
N GLU A 710 50.89 90.59 11.41
CA GLU A 710 50.56 90.24 10.01
C GLU A 710 49.24 89.45 9.85
N TRP A 711 48.12 90.17 9.69
CA TRP A 711 46.76 89.61 9.52
C TRP A 711 46.21 89.63 8.08
N GLY A 712 45.08 88.95 7.85
CA GLY A 712 44.36 88.89 6.57
C GLY A 712 44.51 87.56 5.82
N THR A 713 44.27 87.55 4.51
CA THR A 713 44.39 86.33 3.68
C THR A 713 45.82 86.11 3.20
N ASP A 714 46.37 84.93 3.48
CA ASP A 714 47.61 84.43 2.92
C ASP A 714 47.37 83.32 1.88
N ALA A 715 48.27 83.24 0.91
CA ALA A 715 48.30 82.23 -0.15
C ALA A 715 49.77 81.85 -0.49
N GLY A 716 50.66 81.93 0.50
CA GLY A 716 52.11 81.89 0.35
C GLY A 716 52.72 80.49 0.33
N TRP A 717 51.91 79.43 0.34
CA TRP A 717 52.34 78.03 0.43
C TRP A 717 51.60 77.13 -0.56
N TRP A 718 52.33 76.26 -1.24
CA TRP A 718 51.82 75.06 -1.90
C TRP A 718 51.87 73.90 -0.92
N LEU A 719 50.79 73.11 -0.87
CA LEU A 719 50.73 71.83 -0.16
C LEU A 719 50.42 70.75 -1.21
N ASN A 720 51.31 69.76 -1.29
CA ASN A 720 51.31 68.71 -2.30
C ASN A 720 51.22 67.32 -1.64
N VAL A 721 50.62 66.36 -2.34
CA VAL A 721 50.54 64.95 -1.93
C VAL A 721 50.81 64.02 -3.11
N THR A 722 51.44 62.88 -2.84
CA THR A 722 51.77 61.83 -3.82
C THR A 722 51.85 60.46 -3.16
N ASP A 723 51.28 59.46 -3.81
CA ASP A 723 51.51 58.02 -3.63
C ASP A 723 52.97 57.60 -3.99
N GLY A 724 53.55 58.23 -5.01
CA GLY A 724 54.81 57.88 -5.68
C GLY A 724 54.68 57.78 -7.21
N SER A 725 53.46 57.72 -7.73
CA SER A 725 53.07 57.62 -9.14
C SER A 725 52.45 58.91 -9.68
N VAL A 726 51.49 59.49 -8.95
CA VAL A 726 50.70 60.69 -9.28
C VAL A 726 50.95 61.78 -8.23
N VAL A 727 50.86 63.07 -8.61
CA VAL A 727 51.06 64.20 -7.69
C VAL A 727 49.90 65.17 -7.78
N PHE A 728 49.24 65.42 -6.64
CA PHE A 728 48.27 66.50 -6.50
C PHE A 728 48.93 67.72 -5.83
N SER A 729 48.69 68.92 -6.38
CA SER A 729 49.33 70.17 -5.96
C SER A 729 48.33 71.32 -5.91
N LYS A 730 48.16 71.93 -4.73
CA LYS A 730 47.23 73.05 -4.55
C LYS A 730 47.76 74.09 -3.55
N ILE A 731 47.41 75.35 -3.78
CA ILE A 731 47.76 76.46 -2.87
C ILE A 731 46.95 76.32 -1.58
N LEU A 732 47.64 76.37 -0.45
CA LEU A 732 47.05 76.43 0.88
C LEU A 732 46.63 77.87 1.16
N ASN A 733 45.32 78.11 1.26
CA ASN A 733 44.80 79.42 1.64
C ASN A 733 44.70 79.47 3.17
N ILE A 734 45.20 80.54 3.78
CA ILE A 734 45.16 80.72 5.24
C ILE A 734 44.51 82.07 5.52
N SER A 735 43.40 82.07 6.26
CA SER A 735 42.80 83.32 6.74
C SER A 735 43.23 83.60 8.17
N ILE A 736 43.89 84.74 8.39
CA ILE A 736 44.40 85.19 9.70
C ILE A 736 43.50 86.32 10.22
N GLU A 737 42.79 86.08 11.33
CA GLU A 737 42.00 87.11 12.03
C GLU A 737 42.93 88.03 12.86
N PRO A 738 42.83 89.37 12.76
CA PRO A 738 43.66 90.29 13.53
C PRO A 738 43.37 90.25 15.03
N LEU A 739 44.38 90.57 15.85
CA LEU A 739 44.28 90.77 17.29
C LEU A 739 44.67 92.20 17.70
N PRO A 740 44.02 92.83 18.70
CA PRO A 740 44.34 94.20 19.10
C PRO A 740 45.71 94.35 19.79
N ASP A 741 46.33 95.50 19.57
CA ASP A 741 47.69 95.84 19.99
C ASP A 741 47.77 97.03 20.98
N ARG A 742 48.95 97.25 21.59
CA ARG A 742 49.15 98.28 22.62
C ARG A 742 49.97 99.48 22.11
N PRO A 743 49.49 100.73 22.28
CA PRO A 743 50.23 101.94 21.90
C PRO A 743 51.52 102.14 22.70
N VAL A 744 52.51 102.76 22.05
CA VAL A 744 53.84 103.04 22.61
C VAL A 744 54.10 104.56 22.62
N LEU A 745 54.55 105.08 23.76
CA LEU A 745 55.06 106.45 23.91
C LEU A 745 56.58 106.47 24.06
N SER A 746 57.24 107.44 23.41
CA SER A 746 58.69 107.67 23.49
C SER A 746 59.07 109.15 23.33
N ASN A 747 60.37 109.46 23.40
CA ASN A 747 60.97 110.77 23.08
C ASN A 747 60.39 112.00 23.82
N ALA A 748 59.91 111.82 25.05
CA ALA A 748 59.25 112.89 25.81
C ALA A 748 60.23 113.98 26.30
N SER A 749 59.91 115.26 26.06
CA SER A 749 60.73 116.42 26.48
C SER A 749 59.88 117.66 26.82
N VAL A 750 60.52 118.67 27.45
CA VAL A 750 59.90 119.97 27.74
C VAL A 750 60.95 121.10 27.70
N GLU A 751 60.60 122.23 27.08
CA GLU A 751 61.39 123.46 27.04
C GLU A 751 60.52 124.69 27.37
N GLN A 752 61.14 125.76 27.90
CA GLN A 752 60.45 127.05 28.10
C GLN A 752 60.64 127.94 26.88
N THR A 753 59.54 128.47 26.33
CA THR A 753 59.55 129.31 25.13
C THR A 753 59.50 130.80 25.44
N ASP A 754 58.80 131.21 26.51
CA ASP A 754 58.84 132.56 27.08
C ASP A 754 58.50 132.56 28.59
N ASP A 755 58.44 133.74 29.22
CA ASP A 755 58.14 133.93 30.66
C ASP A 755 56.81 133.29 31.14
N SER A 756 55.95 132.86 30.22
CA SER A 756 54.59 132.35 30.43
C SER A 756 54.25 131.05 29.68
N HIS A 757 55.18 130.46 28.90
CA HIS A 757 54.86 129.29 28.07
C HIS A 757 55.92 128.16 28.13
N LEU A 758 55.42 126.92 28.10
CA LEU A 758 56.21 125.70 27.93
C LEU A 758 55.82 125.00 26.62
N SER A 759 56.79 124.39 25.95
CA SER A 759 56.61 123.49 24.81
C SER A 759 56.98 122.07 25.22
N ILE A 760 56.01 121.15 25.15
CA ILE A 760 56.13 119.74 25.54
C ILE A 760 56.15 118.92 24.24
N ALA A 761 57.04 117.94 24.08
CA ALA A 761 57.10 117.09 22.89
C ALA A 761 57.19 115.60 23.23
N TRP A 762 56.77 114.72 22.30
CA TRP A 762 56.82 113.24 22.43
C TRP A 762 56.65 112.55 21.07
N THR A 763 56.79 111.23 21.03
CA THR A 763 56.41 110.38 19.90
C THR A 763 55.41 109.30 20.35
N TRP A 764 54.39 109.03 19.54
CA TRP A 764 53.40 107.95 19.69
C TRP A 764 53.47 106.99 18.48
N ALA A 765 53.19 105.71 18.68
CA ALA A 765 52.92 104.74 17.63
C ALA A 765 51.98 103.63 18.15
N ASP A 766 51.28 102.97 17.24
CA ASP A 766 50.38 101.85 17.50
C ASP A 766 50.36 100.91 16.28
N ALA A 767 50.22 99.60 16.48
CA ALA A 767 50.32 98.58 15.43
C ALA A 767 48.96 98.27 14.77
N ASP A 768 47.87 98.31 15.55
CA ASP A 768 46.48 98.28 15.05
C ASP A 768 46.21 99.37 13.99
N GLY A 769 46.88 100.51 14.12
CA GLY A 769 46.72 101.69 13.26
C GLY A 769 45.48 102.53 13.61
N GLY A 770 45.64 103.52 14.49
CA GLY A 770 44.55 104.38 14.98
C GLY A 770 44.78 105.89 14.82
N GLU A 771 43.79 106.69 15.27
CA GLU A 771 43.99 108.11 15.57
C GLU A 771 44.54 108.27 17.01
N MET A 772 45.42 109.23 17.23
CA MET A 772 46.16 109.39 18.49
C MET A 772 45.31 110.04 19.61
N ASP A 773 44.83 109.24 20.57
CA ASP A 773 44.32 109.74 21.87
C ASP A 773 45.48 109.87 22.88
N VAL A 774 45.96 111.10 23.08
CA VAL A 774 46.94 111.46 24.11
C VAL A 774 46.47 112.69 24.89
N ILE A 775 46.57 112.66 26.21
CA ILE A 775 46.26 113.78 27.12
C ILE A 775 47.51 114.23 27.90
N LEU A 776 47.56 115.52 28.25
CA LEU A 776 48.59 116.10 29.12
C LEU A 776 48.03 116.42 30.51
N ARG A 777 48.82 116.18 31.56
CA ARG A 777 48.50 116.66 32.92
C ARG A 777 49.66 117.40 33.56
N LEU A 778 49.41 118.64 34.01
CA LEU A 778 50.38 119.49 34.70
C LEU A 778 50.11 119.47 36.22
N ASN A 779 51.09 118.97 36.98
CA ASN A 779 50.98 118.70 38.42
C ASN A 779 49.70 117.92 38.80
N GLY A 780 49.31 116.96 37.95
CA GLY A 780 48.15 116.08 38.15
C GLY A 780 46.80 116.62 37.67
N ASN A 781 46.72 117.88 37.21
CA ASN A 781 45.52 118.45 36.61
C ASN A 781 45.61 118.35 35.08
N GLU A 782 44.52 117.98 34.41
CA GLU A 782 44.47 117.94 32.94
C GLU A 782 44.61 119.34 32.35
N VAL A 783 45.39 119.46 31.28
CA VAL A 783 45.69 120.73 30.60
C VAL A 783 45.61 120.54 29.09
N GLU A 784 45.13 121.58 28.39
CA GLU A 784 45.03 121.64 26.94
C GLU A 784 45.79 122.86 26.43
N GLY A 785 46.61 122.67 25.40
CA GLY A 785 47.39 123.70 24.73
C GLY A 785 47.21 123.67 23.22
N ILE A 786 48.13 124.32 22.51
CA ILE A 786 48.17 124.26 21.04
C ILE A 786 49.07 123.08 20.65
N ARG A 787 48.45 121.95 20.31
CA ARG A 787 49.14 120.74 19.83
C ARG A 787 49.31 120.75 18.30
N THR A 788 50.49 120.32 17.85
CA THR A 788 50.81 119.99 16.46
C THR A 788 51.60 118.69 16.41
N CYS A 789 51.15 117.75 15.59
CA CYS A 789 51.80 116.45 15.36
C CYS A 789 52.04 116.23 13.86
N ASP A 790 52.98 115.34 13.52
CA ASP A 790 53.25 114.91 12.15
C ASP A 790 52.90 113.43 11.90
N ALA A 791 53.00 113.01 10.64
CA ALA A 791 52.64 111.66 10.18
C ALA A 791 53.64 110.56 10.62
N THR A 792 54.69 110.89 11.38
CA THR A 792 55.59 109.92 12.05
C THR A 792 55.23 109.74 13.53
N GLY A 793 54.13 110.33 13.99
CA GLY A 793 53.66 110.25 15.37
C GLY A 793 54.42 111.17 16.33
N PHE A 794 55.34 112.02 15.84
CA PHE A 794 55.98 113.05 16.65
C PHE A 794 55.03 114.23 16.88
N CYS A 795 54.93 114.68 18.13
CA CYS A 795 54.05 115.73 18.61
C CYS A 795 54.79 116.80 19.39
N SER A 796 54.25 118.01 19.36
CA SER A 796 54.59 119.12 20.24
C SER A 796 53.32 119.86 20.67
N GLU A 797 53.26 120.31 21.92
CA GLU A 797 52.12 121.05 22.47
C GLU A 797 52.61 122.22 23.34
N ILE A 798 52.12 123.42 23.06
CA ILE A 798 52.48 124.64 23.78
C ILE A 798 51.39 124.97 24.81
N LEU A 799 51.78 125.05 26.08
CA LEU A 799 50.93 125.33 27.25
C LEU A 799 51.26 126.70 27.85
N GLU A 800 50.24 127.53 28.13
CA GLU A 800 50.36 128.75 28.94
C GLU A 800 50.38 128.36 30.43
N VAL A 801 51.38 128.84 31.18
CA VAL A 801 51.63 128.48 32.58
C VAL A 801 52.14 129.67 33.40
N ASN A 802 51.64 129.78 34.64
CA ASN A 802 52.13 130.77 35.60
C ASN A 802 53.37 130.23 36.33
N LEU A 803 54.56 130.56 35.83
CA LEU A 803 55.83 130.13 36.40
C LEU A 803 56.20 130.96 37.64
N GLN A 804 56.30 130.33 38.81
CA GLN A 804 56.86 130.94 40.02
C GLN A 804 58.32 130.49 40.21
N PRO A 805 59.25 131.36 40.67
CA PRO A 805 60.64 130.97 40.89
C PRO A 805 60.78 129.78 41.86
N ALA A 806 61.65 128.84 41.51
CA ALA A 806 61.93 127.59 42.22
C ALA A 806 60.80 126.55 42.28
N ASP A 807 59.68 126.71 41.55
CA ASP A 807 58.68 125.64 41.39
C ASP A 807 59.19 124.48 40.52
N ILE A 808 58.64 123.28 40.78
CA ILE A 808 58.77 122.09 39.93
C ILE A 808 57.40 121.77 39.34
N LEU A 809 57.36 121.59 38.02
CA LEU A 809 56.18 121.18 37.28
C LEU A 809 56.37 119.74 36.77
N ASN A 810 55.49 118.84 37.22
CA ASN A 810 55.39 117.48 36.69
C ASN A 810 54.44 117.49 35.49
N ILE A 811 54.85 116.89 34.38
CA ILE A 811 54.08 116.81 33.14
C ILE A 811 53.91 115.34 32.82
N ASP A 812 52.70 114.82 33.00
CA ASP A 812 52.33 113.48 32.52
C ASP A 812 51.81 113.57 31.10
N ILE A 813 52.36 112.75 30.20
CA ILE A 813 51.88 112.52 28.84
C ILE A 813 51.27 111.11 28.84
N ILE A 814 49.98 110.99 28.56
CA ILE A 814 49.24 109.74 28.72
C ILE A 814 48.54 109.40 27.40
N ALA A 815 48.99 108.33 26.74
CA ALA A 815 48.30 107.72 25.61
C ALA A 815 47.22 106.77 26.11
N LYS A 816 46.08 106.73 25.42
CA LYS A 816 45.02 105.76 25.65
C LYS A 816 44.85 104.85 24.44
N ASP A 817 44.33 103.67 24.72
CA ASP A 817 43.67 102.81 23.76
C ASP A 817 42.38 102.26 24.43
N SER A 818 41.48 101.70 23.62
CA SER A 818 40.20 101.12 24.03
C SER A 818 40.27 99.64 24.44
N SER A 819 41.30 98.90 24.03
CA SER A 819 41.55 97.49 24.33
C SER A 819 42.46 97.30 25.56
N PHE A 820 43.40 98.22 25.78
CA PHE A 820 44.44 98.18 26.80
C PHE A 820 44.40 99.36 27.78
N ALA A 821 45.05 99.19 28.94
CA ALA A 821 45.15 100.24 29.94
C ALA A 821 46.20 101.32 29.58
N ASP A 822 45.85 102.59 29.78
CA ASP A 822 46.63 103.82 29.55
C ASP A 822 48.16 103.66 29.70
N VAL A 823 48.91 104.19 28.73
CA VAL A 823 50.38 104.20 28.71
C VAL A 823 50.87 105.63 28.98
N SER A 824 51.58 105.83 30.09
CA SER A 824 52.02 107.17 30.54
C SER A 824 53.53 107.32 30.65
N THR A 825 54.05 108.46 30.22
CA THR A 825 55.43 108.92 30.49
C THR A 825 55.42 110.29 31.18
N ARG A 826 56.41 110.57 32.03
CA ARG A 826 56.50 111.81 32.81
C ARG A 826 57.77 112.58 32.52
N VAL A 827 57.62 113.88 32.26
CA VAL A 827 58.71 114.87 32.19
C VAL A 827 58.61 115.82 33.40
N GLN A 828 59.71 116.42 33.82
CA GLN A 828 59.73 117.44 34.87
C GLN A 828 60.44 118.70 34.38
N TYR A 829 59.87 119.86 34.71
CA TYR A 829 60.44 121.19 34.45
C TYR A 829 60.68 121.94 35.77
N PHE A 830 61.73 122.75 35.84
CA PHE A 830 62.14 123.49 37.05
C PHE A 830 62.41 124.97 36.73
N VAL A 831 61.80 125.88 37.49
CA VAL A 831 61.87 127.33 37.25
C VAL A 831 63.10 127.92 37.96
N ALA A 832 64.09 128.39 37.19
CA ALA A 832 65.39 128.81 37.72
C ALA A 832 65.42 130.23 38.33
N GLU A 833 66.19 130.41 39.41
CA GLU A 833 66.59 131.72 39.94
C GLU A 833 67.82 132.30 39.20
N GLY A 834 67.96 133.64 39.20
CA GLY A 834 68.91 134.34 38.33
C GLY A 834 70.36 134.45 38.82
N GLN A 835 71.29 133.93 38.00
CA GLN A 835 72.77 134.02 38.08
C GLN A 835 73.44 133.19 39.22
N SER A 836 74.59 132.53 39.03
CA SER A 836 75.57 132.54 37.91
C SER A 836 76.38 131.24 37.74
N SER A 837 76.62 130.83 36.49
CA SER A 837 77.86 130.23 35.95
C SER A 837 78.75 129.31 36.82
N SER A 838 78.76 128.00 36.54
CA SER A 838 79.87 127.31 35.81
C SER A 838 79.67 125.77 35.72
N THR A 839 79.34 125.15 34.57
CA THR A 839 80.21 124.57 33.49
C THR A 839 81.19 123.43 33.84
N ILE A 840 81.30 122.46 32.89
CA ILE A 840 82.47 121.57 32.57
C ILE A 840 82.64 120.34 33.51
N THR A 841 82.04 119.18 33.18
CA THR A 841 82.52 118.00 32.35
C THR A 841 83.16 116.89 33.20
N ASP A 842 82.86 115.59 33.10
CA ASP A 842 82.66 114.64 31.97
C ASP A 842 83.97 113.89 31.57
N GLU A 843 83.85 112.82 30.77
CA GLU A 843 84.81 111.72 30.48
C GLU A 843 84.97 110.70 31.63
N THR A 844 84.51 109.43 31.57
CA THR A 844 84.65 108.30 30.60
C THR A 844 86.00 107.59 30.59
N ASP A 845 85.98 106.26 30.79
CA ASP A 845 86.79 105.32 29.99
C ASP A 845 86.08 103.96 29.89
N SER A 846 86.68 103.05 29.14
CA SER A 846 86.11 101.94 28.37
C SER A 846 86.30 100.57 29.03
N GLY A 847 85.78 99.52 28.40
CA GLY A 847 85.82 98.14 28.91
C GLY A 847 86.15 97.07 27.85
N SER A 848 86.16 95.82 28.31
CA SER A 848 86.30 94.59 27.51
C SER A 848 85.67 93.41 28.27
N GLY A 849 85.29 92.28 27.68
CA GLY A 849 85.21 91.97 26.24
C GLY A 849 85.37 90.48 25.94
N ASN A 850 84.25 89.73 25.90
CA ASN A 850 84.09 88.38 25.32
C ASN A 850 84.86 87.21 26.03
N ILE A 851 84.46 85.91 25.96
CA ILE A 851 83.28 85.22 25.41
C ILE A 851 83.01 83.88 26.19
N LEU A 852 81.92 83.19 25.86
CA LEU A 852 81.40 81.84 26.23
C LEU A 852 82.48 80.72 26.44
N ILE A 853 82.23 79.52 27.02
CA ILE A 853 81.14 78.51 26.84
C ILE A 853 81.06 77.57 28.07
N ALA A 854 79.84 77.09 28.46
CA ALA A 854 79.49 75.68 28.79
C ALA A 854 78.27 75.50 29.74
N ALA A 855 77.38 74.55 29.41
CA ALA A 855 76.37 73.93 30.30
C ALA A 855 76.81 72.47 30.64
N LEU A 856 76.24 71.69 31.58
CA LEU A 856 74.84 71.23 31.66
C LEU A 856 74.51 70.53 33.02
N ILE A 857 73.38 70.86 33.68
CA ILE A 857 72.87 70.39 35.01
C ILE A 857 71.33 70.67 35.07
N ILE A 858 70.40 69.88 35.65
CA ILE A 858 70.32 68.43 36.01
C ILE A 858 68.84 68.00 36.32
N VAL A 859 68.42 66.82 35.85
CA VAL A 859 67.70 65.66 36.52
C VAL A 859 66.90 65.87 37.84
N PRO A 860 65.80 65.13 38.21
CA PRO A 860 64.67 64.43 37.52
C PRO A 860 63.26 64.69 38.17
N LEU A 861 62.20 63.92 37.84
CA LEU A 861 61.41 63.14 38.84
C LEU A 861 60.39 62.11 38.25
N PHE A 862 60.36 60.88 38.79
CA PHE A 862 59.20 59.98 39.14
C PHE A 862 58.00 59.73 38.16
N ALA A 863 57.14 58.70 38.31
CA ALA A 863 57.21 57.34 38.86
C ALA A 863 55.87 56.60 38.60
N ALA A 864 55.87 55.24 38.62
CA ALA A 864 54.75 54.37 38.21
C ALA A 864 54.42 54.46 36.69
N VAL A 865 53.83 53.45 36.02
CA VAL A 865 53.21 52.19 36.49
C VAL A 865 53.99 50.99 35.92
N CYS A 866 54.78 50.30 36.75
CA CYS A 866 55.51 49.08 36.34
C CYS A 866 55.49 48.03 37.46
N TRP A 867 54.28 47.61 37.84
CA TRP A 867 54.03 46.47 38.73
C TRP A 867 52.62 45.92 38.45
N LEU A 868 52.37 44.66 38.82
CA LEU A 868 51.06 43.97 38.69
C LEU A 868 50.57 43.66 37.27
N LEU A 869 51.48 43.18 36.42
CA LEU A 869 51.22 41.85 35.84
C LEU A 869 51.11 40.86 37.02
N LEU A 870 49.92 40.38 37.37
CA LEU A 870 49.64 39.07 37.99
C LEU A 870 48.14 38.87 38.35
N GLN A 871 47.41 38.18 37.46
CA GLN A 871 46.47 37.08 37.75
C GLN A 871 45.15 37.25 38.57
N PHE A 872 44.14 36.51 38.07
CA PHE A 872 43.21 35.59 38.76
C PHE A 872 41.70 35.90 38.94
N LYS A 873 40.90 35.08 38.22
CA LYS A 873 39.88 34.12 38.71
C LYS A 873 38.42 34.55 39.00
N LYS A 874 37.51 33.87 38.26
CA LYS A 874 36.33 33.08 38.73
C LYS A 874 35.12 33.84 39.35
N PRO A 875 33.99 33.15 39.65
CA PRO A 875 33.32 31.99 39.01
C PRO A 875 31.80 32.34 38.82
N PRO A 876 30.83 31.47 39.21
CA PRO A 876 30.37 30.19 38.65
C PRO A 876 29.19 30.46 37.65
N GLU A 877 28.22 29.62 37.27
CA GLU A 877 27.42 28.62 38.03
C GLU A 877 26.70 27.60 37.12
N GLU A 878 26.41 26.44 37.72
CA GLU A 878 25.64 25.25 37.25
C GLU A 878 24.21 25.38 37.87
N PRO A 879 23.23 24.43 37.77
CA PRO A 879 23.18 23.11 37.10
C PRO A 879 21.80 22.80 36.43
N ASP A 880 21.49 21.50 36.27
CA ASP A 880 20.16 20.85 36.33
C ASP A 880 19.11 21.03 35.21
N LEU A 881 18.20 20.06 34.95
CA LEU A 881 18.30 18.58 34.93
C LEU A 881 17.04 17.98 34.22
N GLU A 882 17.00 16.66 34.05
CA GLU A 882 15.96 15.81 33.43
C GLU A 882 14.47 16.14 33.76
N SER A 883 13.55 15.72 32.87
CA SER A 883 12.56 14.66 33.21
C SER A 883 11.63 14.23 32.07
N SER A 884 10.94 13.10 32.29
CA SER A 884 9.97 12.39 31.44
C SER A 884 10.58 11.58 30.27
N SER A 885 10.52 10.24 30.20
CA SER A 885 9.47 9.25 30.59
C SER A 885 8.21 9.32 29.70
N GLY A 886 7.63 8.21 29.22
CA GLY A 886 8.03 6.79 29.34
C GLY A 886 6.98 5.86 28.70
N GLY A 887 7.26 4.55 28.63
CA GLY A 887 6.40 3.54 27.99
C GLY A 887 6.98 3.09 26.63
N LEU A 888 7.82 2.04 26.53
CA LEU A 888 7.55 0.61 26.75
C LEU A 888 6.38 0.05 25.92
N LEU A 889 6.71 -0.70 24.86
CA LEU A 889 6.58 -2.18 24.72
C LEU A 889 6.91 -2.55 23.26
N ALA A 890 7.60 -3.64 22.91
CA ALA A 890 8.55 -4.51 23.63
C ALA A 890 9.28 -5.44 22.64
N ARG A 891 10.50 -5.91 23.00
CA ARG A 891 11.19 -7.12 22.42
C ARG A 891 11.63 -6.99 20.93
N VAL A 892 12.61 -7.73 20.40
CA VAL A 892 13.64 -8.65 20.97
C VAL A 892 14.88 -8.72 20.04
N GLU A 893 15.98 -9.25 20.60
CA GLU A 893 17.21 -9.87 20.05
C GLU A 893 17.33 -10.15 18.51
N ALA A 894 18.52 -10.18 17.89
CA ALA A 894 19.88 -9.86 18.34
C ALA A 894 20.94 -9.88 17.19
N ARG A 895 22.13 -9.32 17.48
CA ARG A 895 23.51 -9.78 17.14
C ARG A 895 23.90 -10.23 15.70
N LEU A 896 25.09 -9.70 15.34
CA LEU A 896 26.23 -10.35 14.65
C LEU A 896 26.19 -10.54 13.11
N ASN A 897 27.16 -9.85 12.50
CA ASN A 897 28.14 -10.30 11.49
C ASN A 897 27.72 -11.00 10.18
N GLU A 898 28.17 -10.38 9.10
CA GLU A 898 29.11 -10.96 8.11
C GLU A 898 28.90 -12.43 7.68
N SER A 899 28.27 -12.60 6.53
CA SER A 899 28.62 -13.65 5.55
C SER A 899 28.46 -13.11 4.13
#